data_AF-A0AAV6UEB9-F1
#
_entry.id   AF-A0AAV6UEB9-F1
#
_cell.length_a   1.000
_cell.length_b   1.000
_cell.length_c   1.000
_cell.angle_alpha   90.00
_cell.angle_beta   90.00
_cell.angle_gamma   90.00
#
_symmetry.space_group_name_H-M   'P 1'
#
loop_
_entity.id
_entity.type
_entity.pdbx_description
1 polymer ?
#
loop_
_entity_poly.entity_id
_entity_poly.type
_entity_poly.pdbx_seq_one_letter_code
_entity_poly.pdbx_strand_id
1 'polypeptide(L)'
;MCNYQKYPKCYILSLRRKDNDYCTAAPETVKCMKEDAAKCQSEDPSVIADMETVMHDVCERGTQPNREYMKHKSCIFNYAMKHVKPCDAEFFGVLDNIKSTGDEVKDTLKLLNATCRYMDEMHECTSGAIGKRCGEEAKDFYNKLHSDEYEFMQQACSDNSNLTQIAMPFYESSDALPNHLQWTLSRDVFQKVISGATWLSKSTQVTNTGKIGEHQPLVKNTINRNYSCNEIYGKGRPGSSLYQGHSVSARRALFPNMPSTLSPQDHVTISDVCRSATPLLPPVTEDEEGVSWITAAFLLINAALGIGILNFPAAYDLAGGIFSATVTQLLMVILIICTMLILAHCSDVNQDVTYHDVLLSMCGRKAQKLAAVSITCTCYGVCVAIFIIIGDQMDRLFLAISGPTFCHLWYLERHFTIPLASVLLILPICYFRRVDFLRYAGSLGIFAMLYPVFLTVYGYFKLDMKDVHIKHEPDSISQLLVVVPVLCLAYQCQEVVVPVYACMRHRTLANFAKSSCLAMAFLIAIYSVIGCFGYLTFGSLVSPNIMKMYDAEDPVVMVGIGALIVKMVVTYPVLALCGRGAVDGLYAEVFKLSAIDFLKGEKTRRIVIATVWFTSSLLIGVFTSSIGSVIHALGAVSSVNVFIYPGICLMRVTMQTDPEMKRKKSYLLVIFSVLLAGLGAFFSGLILIDTFRNGLSSKGAEKLCS
;
A
#
# COMPACT_ATOMS: atom_id res chain seq x y z
N MET A 1 5.22 -34.97 -25.04
CA MET A 1 6.26 -34.45 -24.11
C MET A 1 7.55 -34.07 -24.82
N CYS A 2 8.31 -35.01 -25.41
CA CYS A 2 9.65 -34.75 -26.00
C CYS A 2 9.68 -33.52 -26.95
N ASN A 3 8.71 -33.42 -27.87
CA ASN A 3 8.47 -32.27 -28.76
C ASN A 3 8.52 -30.91 -28.03
N TYR A 4 7.61 -30.71 -27.07
CA TYR A 4 7.42 -29.47 -26.32
C TYR A 4 8.66 -29.05 -25.50
N GLN A 5 9.60 -29.97 -25.23
CA GLN A 5 10.85 -29.62 -24.56
C GLN A 5 11.91 -28.99 -25.49
N LYS A 6 11.78 -29.15 -26.81
CA LYS A 6 12.89 -28.84 -27.73
C LYS A 6 12.59 -27.78 -28.77
N TYR A 7 11.35 -27.70 -29.27
CA TYR A 7 10.97 -26.61 -30.19
C TYR A 7 11.26 -25.19 -29.65
N PRO A 8 10.98 -24.86 -28.35
CA PRO A 8 11.32 -23.54 -27.81
C PRO A 8 12.82 -23.26 -27.80
N LYS A 9 13.66 -24.30 -27.63
CA LYS A 9 15.12 -24.19 -27.65
C LYS A 9 15.64 -23.85 -29.05
N CYS A 10 15.07 -24.45 -30.09
CA CYS A 10 15.39 -24.11 -31.48
C CYS A 10 14.93 -22.67 -31.83
N TYR A 11 13.74 -22.27 -31.40
CA TYR A 11 13.21 -20.91 -31.63
C TYR A 11 14.03 -19.83 -30.89
N ILE A 12 14.41 -20.04 -29.63
CA ILE A 12 15.31 -19.12 -28.92
C ILE A 12 16.70 -19.08 -29.58
N LEU A 13 17.17 -20.18 -30.19
CA LEU A 13 18.41 -20.22 -30.97
C LEU A 13 18.30 -19.59 -32.37
N SER A 14 17.11 -19.27 -32.87
CA SER A 14 16.95 -18.41 -34.06
C SER A 14 16.97 -16.94 -33.63
N LEU A 15 16.14 -16.57 -32.66
CA LEU A 15 16.00 -15.20 -32.14
C LEU A 15 17.31 -14.61 -31.58
N ARG A 16 18.23 -15.43 -31.05
CA ARG A 16 19.51 -14.95 -30.50
C ARG A 16 20.60 -14.68 -31.55
N ARG A 17 20.35 -14.93 -32.83
CA ARG A 17 21.31 -14.69 -33.92
C ARG A 17 21.34 -13.21 -34.33
N LYS A 18 22.42 -12.81 -35.00
CA LYS A 18 22.64 -11.41 -35.45
C LYS A 18 22.52 -11.27 -36.98
N ASP A 19 21.96 -12.27 -37.63
CA ASP A 19 21.87 -12.38 -39.07
C ASP A 19 20.60 -11.68 -39.56
N ASN A 20 20.77 -10.49 -40.14
CA ASN A 20 19.66 -9.63 -40.61
C ASN A 20 19.01 -10.15 -41.92
N ASP A 21 18.81 -11.46 -42.06
CA ASP A 21 18.25 -12.08 -43.27
C ASP A 21 17.44 -13.35 -42.95
N TYR A 22 16.13 -13.29 -43.17
CA TYR A 22 15.21 -14.40 -42.98
C TYR A 22 15.65 -15.66 -43.75
N CYS A 23 16.12 -15.49 -44.99
CA CYS A 23 16.58 -16.59 -45.84
C CYS A 23 17.88 -17.26 -45.38
N THR A 24 18.57 -16.69 -44.38
CA THR A 24 19.73 -17.29 -43.72
C THR A 24 19.35 -17.92 -42.37
N ALA A 25 18.44 -17.29 -41.62
CA ALA A 25 18.04 -17.74 -40.28
C ALA A 25 17.00 -18.87 -40.29
N ALA A 26 16.01 -18.83 -41.19
CA ALA A 26 14.92 -19.81 -41.23
C ALA A 26 15.41 -21.26 -41.54
N PRO A 27 16.31 -21.52 -42.52
CA PRO A 27 16.72 -22.88 -42.86
C PRO A 27 17.40 -23.63 -41.70
N GLU A 28 18.21 -22.95 -40.91
CA GLU A 28 18.85 -23.56 -39.74
C GLU A 28 17.89 -23.75 -38.55
N THR A 29 16.84 -22.92 -38.47
CA THR A 29 15.78 -23.05 -37.46
C THR A 29 14.94 -24.29 -37.74
N VAL A 30 14.45 -24.43 -38.97
CA VAL A 30 13.78 -25.63 -39.48
C VAL A 30 14.65 -26.88 -39.30
N LYS A 31 15.94 -26.81 -39.63
CA LYS A 31 16.88 -27.94 -39.43
C LYS A 31 16.96 -28.38 -37.97
N CYS A 32 17.08 -27.43 -37.03
CA CYS A 32 17.07 -27.72 -35.59
C CYS A 32 15.77 -28.43 -35.18
N MET A 33 14.62 -27.91 -35.65
CA MET A 33 13.30 -28.49 -35.39
C MET A 33 13.19 -29.93 -35.93
N LYS A 34 13.66 -30.20 -37.15
CA LYS A 34 13.70 -31.55 -37.75
C LYS A 34 14.59 -32.52 -36.99
N GLU A 35 15.81 -32.09 -36.62
CA GLU A 35 16.74 -32.95 -35.87
C GLU A 35 16.16 -33.37 -34.52
N ASP A 36 15.47 -32.47 -33.81
CA ASP A 36 14.86 -32.80 -32.53
C ASP A 36 13.50 -33.53 -32.65
N ALA A 37 12.71 -33.28 -33.69
CA ALA A 37 11.53 -34.08 -34.02
C ALA A 37 11.88 -35.56 -34.28
N ALA A 38 12.95 -35.81 -35.06
CA ALA A 38 13.45 -37.15 -35.34
C ALA A 38 13.92 -37.89 -34.08
N LYS A 39 14.57 -37.19 -33.14
CA LYS A 39 14.95 -37.75 -31.82
C LYS A 39 13.75 -38.05 -30.91
N CYS A 40 12.58 -37.49 -31.21
CA CYS A 40 11.36 -37.62 -30.42
C CYS A 40 10.33 -38.62 -31.00
N GLN A 41 10.59 -39.23 -32.17
CA GLN A 41 9.65 -40.11 -32.89
C GLN A 41 8.27 -39.46 -33.12
N SER A 42 8.29 -38.20 -33.54
CA SER A 42 7.10 -37.37 -33.76
C SER A 42 6.48 -37.57 -35.15
N GLU A 43 5.16 -37.77 -35.23
CA GLU A 43 4.37 -37.87 -36.47
C GLU A 43 3.64 -36.55 -36.83
N ASP A 44 4.12 -35.40 -36.36
CA ASP A 44 3.72 -34.05 -36.85
C ASP A 44 4.74 -33.48 -37.85
N PRO A 45 4.71 -33.86 -39.14
CA PRO A 45 5.55 -33.27 -40.18
C PRO A 45 4.90 -32.05 -40.87
N SER A 46 3.59 -31.83 -40.71
CA SER A 46 2.81 -30.82 -41.44
C SER A 46 3.38 -29.42 -41.27
N VAL A 47 3.32 -28.87 -40.07
CA VAL A 47 3.76 -27.48 -39.79
C VAL A 47 5.22 -27.25 -40.19
N ILE A 48 6.09 -28.25 -40.04
CA ILE A 48 7.49 -28.15 -40.47
C ILE A 48 7.61 -28.10 -42.00
N ALA A 49 6.76 -28.84 -42.73
CA ALA A 49 6.68 -28.78 -44.19
C ALA A 49 5.99 -27.50 -44.70
N ASP A 50 5.00 -26.97 -43.97
CA ASP A 50 4.34 -25.70 -44.27
C ASP A 50 5.34 -24.54 -44.12
N MET A 51 6.07 -24.48 -43.00
CA MET A 51 7.19 -23.55 -42.78
C MET A 51 8.28 -23.68 -43.85
N GLU A 52 8.63 -24.91 -44.28
CA GLU A 52 9.57 -25.10 -45.39
C GLU A 52 9.03 -24.60 -46.73
N THR A 53 7.73 -24.74 -46.99
CA THR A 53 7.08 -24.29 -48.22
C THR A 53 7.07 -22.76 -48.27
N VAL A 54 6.66 -22.08 -47.20
CA VAL A 54 6.71 -20.62 -47.09
C VAL A 54 8.13 -20.10 -47.20
N MET A 55 9.10 -20.74 -46.54
CA MET A 55 10.52 -20.40 -46.64
C MET A 55 11.06 -20.56 -48.07
N HIS A 56 10.68 -21.63 -48.79
CA HIS A 56 11.08 -21.84 -50.18
C HIS A 56 10.49 -20.75 -51.08
N ASP A 57 9.18 -20.51 -51.01
CA ASP A 57 8.48 -19.50 -51.80
C ASP A 57 9.00 -18.08 -51.58
N VAL A 58 9.40 -17.73 -50.35
CA VAL A 58 9.95 -16.41 -50.00
C VAL A 58 11.39 -16.24 -50.49
N CYS A 59 12.19 -17.31 -50.53
CA CYS A 59 13.62 -17.24 -50.85
C CYS A 59 13.96 -17.63 -52.30
N GLU A 60 13.08 -18.33 -53.02
CA GLU A 60 13.24 -18.65 -54.44
C GLU A 60 13.08 -17.42 -55.33
N ARG A 61 14.02 -17.22 -56.27
CA ARG A 61 14.06 -16.00 -57.10
C ARG A 61 12.97 -16.01 -58.17
N GLY A 62 12.04 -15.07 -58.09
CA GLY A 62 11.05 -14.80 -59.13
C GLY A 62 9.62 -15.25 -58.80
N THR A 63 9.39 -15.84 -57.64
CA THR A 63 8.02 -16.01 -57.09
C THR A 63 7.38 -14.65 -56.77
N GLN A 64 6.09 -14.63 -56.43
CA GLN A 64 5.46 -13.41 -55.90
C GLN A 64 5.95 -13.07 -54.48
N PRO A 65 5.96 -14.01 -53.50
CA PRO A 65 6.46 -13.73 -52.15
C PRO A 65 7.90 -13.21 -52.13
N ASN A 66 8.79 -13.69 -53.02
CA ASN A 66 10.15 -13.19 -53.13
C ASN A 66 10.24 -11.74 -53.63
N ARG A 67 9.33 -11.30 -54.52
CA ARG A 67 9.25 -9.88 -54.95
C ARG A 67 8.81 -8.97 -53.81
N GLU A 68 7.80 -9.38 -53.05
CA GLU A 68 7.32 -8.65 -51.87
C GLU A 68 8.37 -8.63 -50.75
N TYR A 69 9.04 -9.77 -50.50
CA TYR A 69 10.17 -9.87 -49.59
C TYR A 69 11.29 -8.89 -49.97
N MET A 70 11.76 -8.92 -51.23
CA MET A 70 12.83 -8.03 -51.69
C MET A 70 12.44 -6.55 -51.67
N LYS A 71 11.15 -6.21 -51.77
CA LYS A 71 10.61 -4.85 -51.60
C LYS A 71 10.70 -4.37 -50.15
N HIS A 72 10.34 -5.19 -49.16
CA HIS A 72 10.24 -4.76 -47.76
C HIS A 72 11.46 -5.12 -46.88
N LYS A 73 12.28 -6.10 -47.27
CA LYS A 73 13.44 -6.65 -46.54
C LYS A 73 14.37 -5.57 -45.97
N SER A 74 14.71 -4.56 -46.78
CA SER A 74 15.66 -3.53 -46.34
C SER A 74 15.12 -2.67 -45.19
N CYS A 75 13.80 -2.38 -45.16
CA CYS A 75 13.20 -1.64 -44.07
C CYS A 75 13.07 -2.51 -42.81
N ILE A 76 12.53 -3.73 -42.95
CA ILE A 76 12.27 -4.64 -41.83
C ILE A 76 13.60 -5.05 -41.16
N PHE A 77 14.55 -5.62 -41.90
CA PHE A 77 15.72 -6.27 -41.29
C PHE A 77 16.90 -5.33 -41.04
N ASN A 78 17.18 -4.33 -41.89
CA ASN A 78 18.30 -3.40 -41.63
C ASN A 78 17.94 -2.25 -40.69
N TYR A 79 16.66 -1.85 -40.61
CA TYR A 79 16.24 -0.64 -39.91
C TYR A 79 15.24 -0.87 -38.78
N ALA A 80 14.19 -1.68 -38.98
CA ALA A 80 13.21 -1.96 -37.92
C ALA A 80 13.82 -2.85 -36.81
N MET A 81 14.35 -4.04 -37.13
CA MET A 81 14.94 -4.97 -36.13
C MET A 81 16.03 -4.32 -35.25
N LYS A 82 16.83 -3.41 -35.82
CA LYS A 82 17.87 -2.66 -35.09
C LYS A 82 17.30 -1.73 -33.99
N HIS A 83 16.01 -1.41 -34.08
CA HIS A 83 15.22 -0.56 -33.19
C HIS A 83 14.02 -1.27 -32.53
N VAL A 84 13.74 -2.54 -32.83
CA VAL A 84 12.79 -3.41 -32.09
C VAL A 84 13.35 -3.85 -30.73
N LYS A 85 14.67 -3.66 -30.52
CA LYS A 85 15.39 -3.87 -29.26
C LYS A 85 14.68 -3.48 -27.94
N PRO A 86 13.83 -2.43 -27.85
CA PRO A 86 13.04 -2.16 -26.65
C PRO A 86 11.97 -3.22 -26.37
N CYS A 87 11.29 -3.76 -27.40
CA CYS A 87 10.39 -4.91 -27.27
C CYS A 87 11.19 -6.16 -26.85
N ASP A 88 12.35 -6.37 -27.49
CA ASP A 88 13.21 -7.54 -27.24
C ASP A 88 13.82 -7.56 -25.83
N ALA A 89 14.16 -6.40 -25.26
CA ALA A 89 14.98 -6.29 -24.06
C ALA A 89 14.32 -6.90 -22.81
N GLU A 90 13.00 -6.79 -22.67
CA GLU A 90 12.27 -7.36 -21.54
C GLU A 90 12.15 -8.89 -21.69
N PHE A 91 11.86 -9.37 -22.90
CA PHE A 91 11.83 -10.79 -23.24
C PHE A 91 13.18 -11.50 -23.04
N PHE A 92 14.25 -11.00 -23.64
CA PHE A 92 15.59 -11.56 -23.44
C PHE A 92 16.10 -11.37 -22.01
N GLY A 93 15.68 -10.31 -21.30
CA GLY A 93 15.96 -10.14 -19.88
C GLY A 93 15.38 -11.27 -19.01
N VAL A 94 14.21 -11.79 -19.36
CA VAL A 94 13.65 -13.00 -18.71
C VAL A 94 14.41 -14.26 -19.14
N LEU A 95 14.74 -14.41 -20.43
CA LEU A 95 15.46 -15.59 -20.95
C LEU A 95 16.89 -15.73 -20.38
N ASP A 96 17.66 -14.64 -20.30
CA ASP A 96 19.05 -14.66 -19.80
C ASP A 96 19.15 -14.99 -18.30
N ASN A 97 18.06 -14.78 -17.53
CA ASN A 97 17.95 -15.24 -16.14
C ASN A 97 17.72 -16.77 -16.04
N ILE A 98 17.21 -17.42 -17.09
CA ILE A 98 17.02 -18.87 -17.16
C ILE A 98 18.31 -19.50 -17.71
N LYS A 99 19.31 -19.67 -16.84
CA LYS A 99 20.60 -20.31 -17.18
C LYS A 99 20.38 -21.64 -17.90
N SER A 100 20.94 -21.77 -19.10
CA SER A 100 20.67 -22.88 -20.01
C SER A 100 21.48 -24.16 -19.71
N THR A 101 21.24 -24.78 -18.55
CA THR A 101 21.54 -26.21 -18.30
C THR A 101 20.33 -27.04 -18.73
N GLY A 102 20.16 -27.16 -20.05
CA GLY A 102 18.91 -27.58 -20.70
C GLY A 102 18.64 -29.09 -20.68
N ASP A 103 18.76 -29.72 -19.51
CA ASP A 103 18.57 -31.16 -19.27
C ASP A 103 17.44 -31.45 -18.26
N GLU A 104 17.04 -30.49 -17.41
CA GLU A 104 15.90 -30.65 -16.50
C GLU A 104 14.56 -30.22 -17.13
N VAL A 105 13.56 -31.12 -17.05
CA VAL A 105 12.15 -30.88 -17.44
C VAL A 105 11.57 -29.62 -16.78
N LYS A 106 11.95 -29.37 -15.52
CA LYS A 106 11.47 -28.25 -14.70
C LYS A 106 11.86 -26.90 -15.29
N ASP A 107 13.08 -26.76 -15.81
CA ASP A 107 13.55 -25.53 -16.43
C ASP A 107 13.01 -25.37 -17.85
N THR A 108 12.77 -26.48 -18.56
CA THR A 108 12.07 -26.42 -19.86
C THR A 108 10.64 -25.92 -19.73
N LEU A 109 9.91 -26.35 -18.69
CA LEU A 109 8.55 -25.89 -18.40
C LEU A 109 8.51 -24.42 -17.97
N LYS A 110 9.47 -23.95 -17.17
CA LYS A 110 9.63 -22.51 -16.86
C LYS A 110 9.86 -21.70 -18.13
N LEU A 111 10.76 -22.16 -19.00
CA LEU A 111 11.13 -21.50 -20.25
C LEU A 111 9.92 -21.38 -21.18
N LEU A 112 9.20 -22.48 -21.42
CA LEU A 112 7.98 -22.49 -22.24
C LEU A 112 6.90 -21.58 -21.67
N ASN A 113 6.64 -21.61 -20.36
CA ASN A 113 5.65 -20.73 -19.70
C ASN A 113 6.07 -19.24 -19.70
N ALA A 114 7.37 -18.94 -19.77
CA ALA A 114 7.85 -17.58 -20.02
C ALA A 114 7.61 -17.17 -21.50
N THR A 115 7.97 -18.03 -22.46
CA THR A 115 7.74 -17.76 -23.89
C THR A 115 6.26 -17.53 -24.21
N CYS A 116 5.38 -18.41 -23.72
CA CYS A 116 3.92 -18.31 -23.90
C CYS A 116 3.29 -17.05 -23.30
N ARG A 117 3.96 -16.38 -22.35
CA ARG A 117 3.44 -15.18 -21.69
C ARG A 117 3.71 -13.90 -22.49
N TYR A 118 4.87 -13.84 -23.13
CA TYR A 118 5.38 -12.62 -23.78
C TYR A 118 5.28 -12.66 -25.31
N MET A 119 4.90 -13.79 -25.90
CA MET A 119 4.83 -13.96 -27.36
C MET A 119 3.85 -13.00 -28.04
N ASP A 120 2.62 -12.89 -27.54
CA ASP A 120 1.59 -12.02 -28.12
C ASP A 120 2.01 -10.54 -28.02
N GLU A 121 2.53 -10.13 -26.85
CA GLU A 121 3.06 -8.77 -26.61
C GLU A 121 4.27 -8.46 -27.52
N MET A 122 5.17 -9.43 -27.72
CA MET A 122 6.33 -9.31 -28.61
C MET A 122 5.89 -9.18 -30.09
N HIS A 123 4.92 -9.98 -30.52
CA HIS A 123 4.38 -9.94 -31.88
C HIS A 123 3.67 -8.60 -32.15
N GLU A 124 2.80 -8.14 -31.26
CA GLU A 124 2.10 -6.85 -31.41
C GLU A 124 3.08 -5.66 -31.36
N CYS A 125 4.05 -5.67 -30.44
CA CYS A 125 5.09 -4.63 -30.34
C CYS A 125 5.94 -4.55 -31.63
N THR A 126 6.34 -5.70 -32.18
CA THR A 126 7.16 -5.78 -33.39
C THR A 126 6.36 -5.39 -34.64
N SER A 127 5.15 -5.96 -34.81
CA SER A 127 4.23 -5.65 -35.90
C SER A 127 3.88 -4.15 -35.91
N GLY A 128 3.51 -3.59 -34.75
CA GLY A 128 3.21 -2.16 -34.60
C GLY A 128 4.41 -1.24 -34.84
N ALA A 129 5.63 -1.66 -34.48
CA ALA A 129 6.85 -0.93 -34.79
C ALA A 129 7.19 -0.93 -36.30
N ILE A 130 6.92 -2.04 -37.00
CA ILE A 130 7.05 -2.15 -38.46
C ILE A 130 6.01 -1.27 -39.16
N GLY A 131 4.73 -1.37 -38.80
CA GLY A 131 3.65 -0.60 -39.41
C GLY A 131 3.87 0.92 -39.31
N LYS A 132 4.26 1.40 -38.13
CA LYS A 132 4.56 2.83 -37.88
C LYS A 132 5.76 3.39 -38.67
N ARG A 133 6.62 2.54 -39.26
CA ARG A 133 7.95 2.96 -39.77
C ARG A 133 8.29 2.48 -41.18
N CYS A 134 7.73 1.35 -41.60
CA CYS A 134 7.84 0.78 -42.93
C CYS A 134 6.49 0.82 -43.70
N GLY A 135 5.42 1.29 -43.06
CA GLY A 135 4.07 1.36 -43.61
C GLY A 135 3.26 0.08 -43.38
N GLU A 136 1.93 0.21 -43.47
CA GLU A 136 1.00 -0.91 -43.22
C GLU A 136 1.22 -2.11 -44.14
N GLU A 137 1.53 -1.87 -45.42
CA GLU A 137 1.86 -2.93 -46.39
C GLU A 137 3.05 -3.81 -45.93
N ALA A 138 4.04 -3.22 -45.24
CA ALA A 138 5.16 -3.96 -44.67
C ALA A 138 4.80 -4.73 -43.38
N LYS A 139 3.79 -4.25 -42.63
CA LYS A 139 3.25 -4.91 -41.44
C LYS A 139 2.36 -6.09 -41.81
N ASP A 140 1.50 -5.93 -42.81
CA ASP A 140 0.68 -7.04 -43.32
C ASP A 140 1.55 -8.15 -43.92
N PHE A 141 2.62 -7.78 -44.65
CA PHE A 141 3.62 -8.74 -45.12
C PHE A 141 4.38 -9.42 -43.96
N TYR A 142 4.80 -8.68 -42.93
CA TYR A 142 5.48 -9.25 -41.76
C TYR A 142 4.59 -10.24 -40.99
N ASN A 143 3.33 -9.88 -40.76
CA ASN A 143 2.36 -10.72 -40.06
C ASN A 143 2.10 -12.02 -40.85
N LYS A 144 1.93 -11.93 -42.17
CA LYS A 144 1.76 -13.08 -43.05
C LYS A 144 3.01 -13.97 -43.14
N LEU A 145 4.21 -13.43 -42.92
CA LEU A 145 5.46 -14.19 -42.94
C LEU A 145 5.69 -15.03 -41.67
N HIS A 146 5.04 -14.67 -40.55
CA HIS A 146 5.20 -15.33 -39.25
C HIS A 146 3.88 -15.89 -38.68
N SER A 147 2.79 -15.93 -39.46
CA SER A 147 1.50 -16.45 -39.02
C SER A 147 1.59 -17.88 -38.53
N ASP A 148 2.28 -18.72 -39.30
CA ASP A 148 2.31 -20.16 -39.10
C ASP A 148 3.23 -20.53 -37.92
N GLU A 149 4.32 -19.76 -37.74
CA GLU A 149 5.18 -19.84 -36.54
C GLU A 149 4.41 -19.45 -35.27
N TYR A 150 3.59 -18.40 -35.36
CA TYR A 150 2.80 -17.87 -34.24
C TYR A 150 1.64 -18.80 -33.86
N GLU A 151 0.89 -19.31 -34.83
CA GLU A 151 -0.21 -20.27 -34.60
C GLU A 151 0.32 -21.60 -34.02
N PHE A 152 1.43 -22.12 -34.54
CA PHE A 152 2.11 -23.30 -33.97
C PHE A 152 2.53 -23.08 -32.52
N MET A 153 3.12 -21.93 -32.20
CA MET A 153 3.52 -21.61 -30.84
C MET A 153 2.31 -21.39 -29.92
N GLN A 154 1.22 -20.78 -30.40
CA GLN A 154 -0.04 -20.69 -29.63
C GLN A 154 -0.62 -22.09 -29.32
N GLN A 155 -0.61 -23.02 -30.28
CA GLN A 155 -1.03 -24.40 -30.06
C GLN A 155 -0.14 -25.11 -29.02
N ALA A 156 1.18 -24.97 -29.12
CA ALA A 156 2.13 -25.52 -28.14
C ALA A 156 1.93 -24.94 -26.72
N CYS A 157 1.52 -23.68 -26.61
CA CYS A 157 1.17 -23.03 -25.35
C CYS A 157 -0.18 -23.52 -24.78
N SER A 158 -1.18 -23.75 -25.64
CA SER A 158 -2.48 -24.32 -25.28
C SER A 158 -2.31 -25.71 -24.63
N ASP A 159 -1.58 -26.62 -25.29
CA ASP A 159 -1.33 -27.98 -24.80
C ASP A 159 -0.57 -28.00 -23.46
N ASN A 160 0.38 -27.08 -23.29
CA ASN A 160 1.15 -26.93 -22.05
C ASN A 160 0.27 -26.55 -20.85
N SER A 161 -0.81 -25.79 -21.06
CA SER A 161 -1.75 -25.44 -19.99
C SER A 161 -2.47 -26.66 -19.42
N ASN A 162 -2.84 -27.61 -20.28
CA ASN A 162 -3.46 -28.87 -19.88
C ASN A 162 -2.46 -29.78 -19.14
N LEU A 163 -1.22 -29.90 -19.65
CA LEU A 163 -0.18 -30.69 -18.99
C LEU A 163 0.20 -30.16 -17.61
N THR A 164 0.29 -28.83 -17.44
CA THR A 164 0.68 -28.22 -16.16
C THR A 164 -0.39 -28.36 -15.08
N GLN A 165 -1.68 -28.32 -15.42
CA GLN A 165 -2.77 -28.61 -14.48
C GLN A 165 -2.76 -30.07 -13.98
N ILE A 166 -2.43 -31.03 -14.85
CA ILE A 166 -2.47 -32.47 -14.52
C ILE A 166 -1.23 -32.92 -13.75
N ALA A 167 -0.04 -32.43 -14.10
CA ALA A 167 1.23 -32.98 -13.61
C ALA A 167 1.75 -32.38 -12.29
N MET A 168 1.55 -31.08 -12.03
CA MET A 168 2.17 -30.42 -10.87
C MET A 168 1.68 -30.94 -9.50
N PRO A 169 0.37 -31.22 -9.27
CA PRO A 169 -0.11 -31.70 -7.96
C PRO A 169 0.52 -33.03 -7.51
N PHE A 170 0.90 -33.90 -8.46
CA PHE A 170 1.57 -35.15 -8.16
C PHE A 170 3.06 -34.95 -7.82
N TYR A 171 3.74 -34.00 -8.46
CA TYR A 171 5.17 -33.78 -8.23
C TYR A 171 5.47 -33.27 -6.82
N GLU A 172 4.71 -32.28 -6.33
CA GLU A 172 4.86 -31.73 -4.97
C GLU A 172 4.58 -32.77 -3.86
N SER A 173 3.85 -33.84 -4.16
CA SER A 173 3.62 -34.95 -3.22
C SER A 173 4.81 -35.92 -3.08
N SER A 174 5.77 -35.88 -4.03
CA SER A 174 6.82 -36.90 -4.16
C SER A 174 8.12 -36.60 -3.40
N ASP A 175 8.32 -35.36 -2.94
CA ASP A 175 9.51 -34.92 -2.19
C ASP A 175 9.58 -35.47 -0.75
N ALA A 176 8.59 -36.28 -0.34
CA ALA A 176 8.48 -36.87 1.00
C ALA A 176 8.97 -38.33 1.12
N LEU A 177 9.46 -38.96 0.04
CA LEU A 177 9.92 -40.36 0.04
C LEU A 177 11.37 -40.54 -0.45
N PRO A 178 12.10 -41.54 0.08
CA PRO A 178 13.48 -41.82 -0.33
C PRO A 178 13.57 -42.35 -1.77
N ASN A 179 14.64 -41.95 -2.47
CA ASN A 179 14.82 -42.01 -3.92
C ASN A 179 14.51 -43.37 -4.59
N HIS A 180 14.69 -44.49 -3.88
CA HIS A 180 14.44 -45.84 -4.43
C HIS A 180 12.94 -46.20 -4.54
N LEU A 181 12.05 -45.51 -3.81
CA LEU A 181 10.59 -45.66 -3.95
C LEU A 181 9.98 -44.72 -4.99
N GLN A 182 10.57 -43.55 -5.24
CA GLN A 182 10.09 -42.59 -6.26
C GLN A 182 10.00 -43.24 -7.65
N TRP A 183 11.04 -43.97 -8.08
CA TRP A 183 11.11 -44.59 -9.41
C TRP A 183 10.15 -45.76 -9.63
N THR A 184 9.76 -46.48 -8.57
CA THR A 184 8.82 -47.61 -8.66
C THR A 184 7.37 -47.13 -8.62
N LEU A 185 7.03 -46.25 -7.68
CA LEU A 185 5.68 -45.66 -7.59
C LEU A 185 5.31 -44.83 -8.81
N SER A 186 6.26 -44.06 -9.36
CA SER A 186 6.05 -43.26 -10.58
C SER A 186 5.52 -44.13 -11.74
N ARG A 187 6.16 -45.27 -12.00
CA ARG A 187 5.85 -46.12 -13.18
C ARG A 187 4.47 -46.77 -13.10
N ASP A 188 4.10 -47.32 -11.95
CA ASP A 188 2.81 -47.99 -11.74
C ASP A 188 1.63 -47.01 -11.72
N VAL A 189 1.82 -45.80 -11.17
CA VAL A 189 0.79 -44.75 -11.20
C VAL A 189 0.60 -44.23 -12.62
N PHE A 190 1.68 -43.98 -13.37
CA PHE A 190 1.58 -43.46 -14.74
C PHE A 190 0.92 -44.46 -15.69
N GLN A 191 1.20 -45.77 -15.59
CA GLN A 191 0.49 -46.78 -16.38
C GLN A 191 -1.01 -46.83 -16.05
N LYS A 192 -1.40 -46.67 -14.78
CA LYS A 192 -2.81 -46.64 -14.38
C LYS A 192 -3.54 -45.40 -14.94
N VAL A 193 -2.90 -44.23 -14.94
CA VAL A 193 -3.47 -43.00 -15.56
C VAL A 193 -3.68 -43.18 -17.06
N ILE A 194 -2.72 -43.75 -17.80
CA ILE A 194 -2.86 -44.03 -19.24
C ILE A 194 -4.00 -45.03 -19.51
N SER A 195 -4.18 -46.05 -18.66
CA SER A 195 -5.31 -46.99 -18.78
C SER A 195 -6.68 -46.38 -18.43
N GLY A 196 -6.72 -45.28 -17.67
CA GLY A 196 -7.96 -44.53 -17.39
C GLY A 196 -8.35 -43.59 -18.53
N ALA A 197 -7.38 -42.93 -19.16
CA ALA A 197 -7.61 -41.95 -20.23
C ALA A 197 -8.34 -42.55 -21.46
N THR A 198 -8.11 -43.83 -21.76
CA THR A 198 -8.76 -44.54 -22.87
C THR A 198 -10.26 -44.81 -22.68
N TRP A 199 -10.81 -44.63 -21.47
CA TRP A 199 -12.24 -44.84 -21.19
C TRP A 199 -13.12 -43.61 -21.49
N LEU A 200 -12.57 -42.39 -21.41
CA LEU A 200 -13.34 -41.15 -21.59
C LEU A 200 -13.51 -40.74 -23.07
N SER A 201 -12.71 -41.28 -23.98
CA SER A 201 -12.76 -40.94 -25.41
C SER A 201 -14.00 -41.47 -26.16
N LYS A 202 -14.82 -42.35 -25.56
CA LYS A 202 -15.76 -43.21 -26.29
C LYS A 202 -17.26 -43.02 -25.97
N SER A 203 -17.67 -41.92 -25.33
CA SER A 203 -19.03 -41.78 -24.77
C SER A 203 -19.82 -40.50 -25.09
N THR A 204 -19.59 -39.85 -26.24
CA THR A 204 -20.59 -38.91 -26.82
C THR A 204 -20.55 -38.90 -28.36
N GLN A 205 -21.31 -39.81 -28.98
CA GLN A 205 -21.90 -39.61 -30.31
C GLN A 205 -23.43 -39.65 -30.17
N VAL A 206 -24.11 -38.53 -30.39
CA VAL A 206 -25.54 -38.45 -30.75
C VAL A 206 -25.71 -37.30 -31.76
N THR A 207 -26.56 -37.49 -32.76
CA THR A 207 -26.70 -36.63 -33.94
C THR A 207 -27.97 -35.78 -33.95
N ASN A 208 -27.93 -34.63 -34.64
CA ASN A 208 -28.93 -34.10 -35.63
C ASN A 208 -28.74 -32.57 -35.77
N THR A 209 -28.44 -31.93 -36.93
CA THR A 209 -28.95 -31.91 -38.33
C THR A 209 -30.09 -30.90 -38.59
N GLY A 210 -29.89 -29.95 -39.53
CA GLY A 210 -30.86 -28.93 -39.99
C GLY A 210 -30.36 -27.48 -39.80
N LYS A 211 -29.67 -26.74 -40.70
CA LYS A 211 -29.65 -26.55 -42.18
C LYS A 211 -30.47 -25.31 -42.65
N ILE A 212 -29.78 -24.34 -43.30
CA ILE A 212 -30.27 -23.19 -44.13
C ILE A 212 -30.75 -21.91 -43.39
N GLY A 213 -30.26 -20.73 -43.83
CA GLY A 213 -30.80 -19.39 -43.50
C GLY A 213 -29.81 -18.23 -43.72
N GLU A 214 -30.17 -17.20 -44.50
CA GLU A 214 -29.29 -16.10 -44.95
C GLU A 214 -29.35 -14.82 -44.06
N HIS A 215 -28.61 -13.77 -44.49
CA HIS A 215 -28.72 -12.33 -44.15
C HIS A 215 -28.02 -11.71 -42.92
N GLN A 216 -26.92 -11.01 -43.22
CA GLN A 216 -26.64 -9.62 -42.77
C GLN A 216 -27.44 -8.60 -43.64
N PRO A 217 -27.47 -7.25 -43.40
CA PRO A 217 -26.59 -6.41 -42.54
C PRO A 217 -27.33 -5.33 -41.70
N LEU A 218 -26.59 -4.29 -41.26
CA LEU A 218 -27.04 -2.93 -40.82
C LEU A 218 -27.65 -2.80 -39.38
N VAL A 219 -27.55 -1.70 -38.61
CA VAL A 219 -26.68 -0.48 -38.54
C VAL A 219 -27.10 0.33 -37.24
N LYS A 220 -26.59 1.47 -36.71
CA LYS A 220 -25.53 2.49 -36.98
C LYS A 220 -25.30 3.39 -35.73
N ASN A 221 -24.05 3.79 -35.42
CA ASN A 221 -23.62 5.12 -34.86
C ASN A 221 -24.23 5.72 -33.56
N THR A 222 -23.65 6.71 -32.84
CA THR A 222 -22.31 7.38 -32.73
C THR A 222 -22.15 7.81 -31.25
N ILE A 223 -21.03 8.26 -30.65
CA ILE A 223 -20.07 9.36 -30.88
C ILE A 223 -18.84 8.99 -30.02
N ASN A 224 -17.59 8.77 -30.47
CA ASN A 224 -16.63 9.58 -31.24
C ASN A 224 -16.10 10.86 -30.54
N ARG A 225 -14.93 10.78 -29.90
CA ARG A 225 -14.03 11.94 -29.72
C ARG A 225 -12.56 11.50 -29.63
N ASN A 226 -11.83 11.62 -30.74
CA ASN A 226 -10.38 11.52 -30.76
C ASN A 226 -9.74 12.76 -30.12
N TYR A 227 -8.58 12.58 -29.48
CA TYR A 227 -7.49 13.56 -29.53
C TYR A 227 -6.17 12.83 -29.75
N SER A 228 -5.23 13.49 -30.44
CA SER A 228 -3.97 12.90 -30.91
C SER A 228 -2.80 13.62 -30.25
N CYS A 229 -1.86 12.86 -29.68
CA CYS A 229 -0.60 13.40 -29.18
C CYS A 229 0.46 13.33 -30.28
N ASN A 230 0.90 14.50 -30.75
CA ASN A 230 2.10 14.66 -31.57
C ASN A 230 3.24 15.23 -30.72
N GLU A 231 4.44 15.12 -31.28
CA GLU A 231 5.76 15.48 -30.75
C GLU A 231 5.86 16.79 -29.92
N ILE A 232 6.79 16.79 -28.95
CA ILE A 232 7.92 17.74 -28.89
C ILE A 232 9.06 17.12 -28.06
N TYR A 233 10.29 17.11 -28.59
CA TYR A 233 11.48 16.59 -27.90
C TYR A 233 12.32 17.74 -27.30
N GLY A 234 12.33 17.85 -25.97
CA GLY A 234 13.22 18.75 -25.22
C GLY A 234 14.58 18.12 -24.93
N LYS A 235 15.70 18.82 -25.18
CA LYS A 235 17.05 18.27 -25.03
C LYS A 235 17.57 18.34 -23.58
N GLY A 236 17.86 17.19 -22.97
CA GLY A 236 18.66 17.03 -21.75
C GLY A 236 19.79 16.01 -21.96
N ARG A 237 20.92 16.14 -21.23
CA ARG A 237 22.09 15.25 -21.34
C ARG A 237 22.19 14.25 -20.16
N PRO A 238 22.93 13.14 -20.30
CA PRO A 238 22.66 11.91 -19.56
C PRO A 238 23.32 11.82 -18.17
N GLY A 239 22.65 11.10 -17.26
CA GLY A 239 23.17 10.64 -15.97
C GLY A 239 22.22 9.65 -15.29
N SER A 240 22.77 8.63 -14.63
CA SER A 240 22.11 7.67 -13.71
C SER A 240 20.79 7.01 -14.18
N SER A 241 20.89 5.88 -14.89
CA SER A 241 19.77 4.95 -15.13
C SER A 241 19.84 3.74 -14.18
N LEU A 242 19.05 3.73 -13.09
CA LEU A 242 18.97 2.58 -12.18
C LEU A 242 17.67 2.57 -11.31
N TYR A 243 16.50 2.74 -11.93
CA TYR A 243 15.20 2.76 -11.24
C TYR A 243 14.14 1.94 -12.00
N GLN A 244 14.09 0.63 -11.74
CA GLN A 244 13.02 -0.26 -12.23
C GLN A 244 12.85 -1.43 -11.24
N GLY A 245 11.89 -1.30 -10.30
CA GLY A 245 11.69 -2.31 -9.24
C GLY A 245 10.60 -2.03 -8.18
N HIS A 246 9.95 -0.86 -8.20
CA HIS A 246 9.08 -0.41 -7.10
C HIS A 246 7.70 -1.11 -6.98
N SER A 247 7.30 -1.97 -7.92
CA SER A 247 5.93 -2.51 -8.01
C SER A 247 5.69 -3.85 -7.30
N VAL A 248 6.74 -4.52 -6.80
CA VAL A 248 6.66 -5.94 -6.40
C VAL A 248 6.41 -6.15 -4.89
N SER A 249 6.87 -5.25 -4.01
CA SER A 249 6.85 -5.51 -2.56
C SER A 249 5.43 -5.65 -1.99
N ALA A 250 4.53 -4.70 -2.30
CA ALA A 250 3.18 -4.62 -1.74
C ALA A 250 2.28 -5.84 -2.02
N ARG A 251 2.51 -6.61 -3.10
CA ARG A 251 1.76 -7.86 -3.36
C ARG A 251 2.31 -9.08 -2.62
N ARG A 252 3.60 -9.07 -2.29
CA ARG A 252 4.30 -10.23 -1.70
C ARG A 252 4.09 -10.36 -0.19
N ALA A 253 3.75 -9.27 0.50
CA ALA A 253 3.43 -9.26 1.92
C ALA A 253 2.16 -10.06 2.26
N LEU A 254 1.07 -9.83 1.53
CA LEU A 254 -0.24 -10.43 1.81
C LEU A 254 -0.36 -11.91 1.38
N PHE A 255 0.27 -12.32 0.27
CA PHE A 255 0.09 -13.67 -0.29
C PHE A 255 1.43 -14.31 -0.68
N PRO A 256 2.05 -15.12 0.20
CA PRO A 256 3.37 -15.72 -0.06
C PRO A 256 3.37 -16.81 -1.14
N ASN A 257 2.19 -17.36 -1.47
CA ASN A 257 2.02 -18.45 -2.44
C ASN A 257 1.27 -17.98 -3.71
N MET A 258 1.41 -16.70 -4.09
CA MET A 258 0.76 -16.17 -5.29
C MET A 258 1.49 -16.70 -6.56
N PRO A 259 0.81 -17.38 -7.50
CA PRO A 259 1.39 -17.72 -8.79
C PRO A 259 1.68 -16.44 -9.58
N SER A 260 2.70 -16.46 -10.43
CA SER A 260 3.29 -15.24 -11.05
C SER A 260 2.46 -14.61 -12.18
N THR A 261 1.14 -14.87 -12.25
CA THR A 261 0.23 -14.43 -13.31
C THR A 261 -1.08 -13.90 -12.74
N LEU A 262 -1.23 -12.58 -12.69
CA LEU A 262 -2.52 -11.88 -12.76
C LEU A 262 -2.55 -11.07 -14.07
N SER A 263 -3.75 -10.82 -14.60
CA SER A 263 -3.97 -10.14 -15.88
C SER A 263 -3.58 -8.65 -15.88
N PRO A 264 -3.27 -8.05 -17.05
CA PRO A 264 -2.73 -6.68 -17.14
C PRO A 264 -3.61 -5.53 -16.59
N GLN A 265 -4.89 -5.79 -16.26
CA GLN A 265 -5.80 -4.76 -15.75
C GLN A 265 -5.55 -4.39 -14.26
N ASP A 266 -4.75 -5.15 -13.52
CA ASP A 266 -4.48 -4.95 -12.09
C ASP A 266 -3.10 -4.31 -11.79
N HIS A 267 -2.62 -3.38 -12.61
CA HIS A 267 -1.40 -2.61 -12.34
C HIS A 267 -1.64 -1.47 -11.32
N VAL A 268 -1.73 -1.84 -10.04
CA VAL A 268 -1.69 -0.90 -8.91
C VAL A 268 -0.38 -0.09 -8.97
N THR A 269 -0.49 1.21 -9.25
CA THR A 269 0.65 2.12 -9.38
C THR A 269 1.10 2.68 -8.03
N ILE A 270 2.26 3.35 -7.96
CA ILE A 270 2.65 4.16 -6.80
C ILE A 270 1.58 5.23 -6.50
N SER A 271 0.92 5.79 -7.52
CA SER A 271 -0.18 6.75 -7.38
C SER A 271 -1.43 6.13 -6.70
N ASP A 272 -1.67 4.83 -6.89
CA ASP A 272 -2.76 4.10 -6.22
C ASP A 272 -2.39 3.66 -4.80
N VAL A 273 -1.14 3.24 -4.57
CA VAL A 273 -0.59 3.00 -3.22
C VAL A 273 -0.67 4.29 -2.40
N CYS A 274 -0.26 5.43 -2.96
CA CYS A 274 -0.36 6.74 -2.32
C CYS A 274 -1.81 7.12 -2.00
N ARG A 275 -2.75 6.95 -2.95
CA ARG A 275 -4.19 7.17 -2.71
C ARG A 275 -4.77 6.23 -1.63
N SER A 276 -4.28 5.00 -1.51
CA SER A 276 -4.74 4.04 -0.50
C SER A 276 -4.10 4.23 0.88
N ALA A 277 -2.85 4.68 0.93
CA ALA A 277 -2.08 4.81 2.17
C ALA A 277 -2.17 6.21 2.81
N THR A 278 -2.40 7.25 2.01
CA THR A 278 -2.70 8.61 2.50
C THR A 278 -3.83 9.24 1.66
N PRO A 279 -5.11 9.16 2.07
CA PRO A 279 -6.25 9.65 1.29
C PRO A 279 -6.31 11.19 1.12
N LEU A 280 -5.38 11.92 1.73
CA LEU A 280 -5.27 13.38 1.67
C LEU A 280 -4.42 13.87 0.48
N LEU A 281 -3.87 12.95 -0.32
CA LEU A 281 -2.96 13.28 -1.42
C LEU A 281 -3.69 13.78 -2.69
N PRO A 282 -3.04 14.65 -3.49
CA PRO A 282 -3.58 15.05 -4.78
C PRO A 282 -3.59 13.87 -5.76
N PRO A 283 -4.51 13.84 -6.74
CA PRO A 283 -4.36 12.96 -7.89
C PRO A 283 -3.09 13.38 -8.65
N VAL A 284 -2.25 12.41 -8.99
CA VAL A 284 -1.05 12.63 -9.80
C VAL A 284 -1.51 12.99 -11.22
N THR A 285 -1.35 14.26 -11.59
CA THR A 285 -1.25 14.68 -12.99
C THR A 285 0.09 14.20 -13.53
N GLU A 286 0.11 13.69 -14.76
CA GLU A 286 1.21 12.85 -15.28
C GLU A 286 2.56 13.60 -15.45
N ASP A 287 2.56 14.94 -15.33
CA ASP A 287 3.76 15.81 -15.39
C ASP A 287 4.48 16.02 -14.03
N GLU A 288 3.89 15.66 -12.88
CA GLU A 288 4.43 15.93 -11.54
C GLU A 288 4.54 14.64 -10.70
N GLU A 289 5.70 13.98 -10.76
CA GLU A 289 6.02 12.69 -10.11
C GLU A 289 6.12 12.73 -8.56
N GLY A 290 5.11 13.27 -7.86
CA GLY A 290 4.91 13.05 -6.43
C GLY A 290 4.97 14.31 -5.54
N VAL A 291 5.01 14.06 -4.24
CA VAL A 291 4.67 15.05 -3.20
C VAL A 291 5.89 15.92 -2.84
N SER A 292 5.67 17.24 -2.70
CA SER A 292 6.71 18.15 -2.23
C SER A 292 7.02 17.94 -0.74
N TRP A 293 8.26 18.23 -0.30
CA TRP A 293 8.65 18.10 1.11
C TRP A 293 7.85 19.02 2.05
N ILE A 294 7.32 20.13 1.54
CA ILE A 294 6.43 21.07 2.27
C ILE A 294 5.03 20.46 2.40
N THR A 295 4.49 19.88 1.32
CA THR A 295 3.20 19.18 1.33
C THR A 295 3.25 17.98 2.28
N ALA A 296 4.35 17.23 2.29
CA ALA A 296 4.62 16.17 3.26
C ALA A 296 4.61 16.69 4.72
N ALA A 297 5.11 17.91 4.97
CA ALA A 297 5.08 18.50 6.31
C ALA A 297 3.64 18.84 6.74
N PHE A 298 2.82 19.37 5.84
CA PHE A 298 1.39 19.60 6.11
C PHE A 298 0.60 18.31 6.38
N LEU A 299 0.96 17.20 5.73
CA LEU A 299 0.36 15.88 6.00
C LEU A 299 0.74 15.36 7.40
N LEU A 300 2.02 15.49 7.78
CA LEU A 300 2.50 15.14 9.13
C LEU A 300 1.86 16.03 10.21
N ILE A 301 1.69 17.33 9.94
CA ILE A 301 0.96 18.25 10.82
C ILE A 301 -0.49 17.78 10.99
N ASN A 302 -1.26 17.59 9.91
CA ASN A 302 -2.67 17.18 10.05
C ASN A 302 -2.87 15.78 10.66
N ALA A 303 -1.86 14.90 10.59
CA ALA A 303 -1.87 13.60 11.25
C ALA A 303 -1.72 13.71 12.77
N ALA A 304 -0.74 14.49 13.26
CA ALA A 304 -0.53 14.68 14.70
C ALA A 304 -1.53 15.66 15.34
N LEU A 305 -1.93 16.70 14.60
CA LEU A 305 -2.80 17.77 15.09
C LEU A 305 -4.26 17.30 15.18
N GLY A 306 -4.56 16.67 16.32
CA GLY A 306 -5.86 16.10 16.65
C GLY A 306 -6.23 16.33 18.12
N ILE A 307 -6.52 15.25 18.84
CA ILE A 307 -7.07 15.30 20.21
C ILE A 307 -6.08 15.85 21.25
N GLY A 308 -4.80 15.49 21.13
CA GLY A 308 -3.80 15.72 22.19
C GLY A 308 -3.63 17.19 22.60
N ILE A 309 -3.82 18.13 21.67
CA ILE A 309 -3.72 19.58 21.91
C ILE A 309 -4.68 20.08 23.01
N LEU A 310 -5.86 19.47 23.17
CA LEU A 310 -6.85 19.87 24.18
C LEU A 310 -6.44 19.53 25.62
N ASN A 311 -5.51 18.57 25.77
CA ASN A 311 -5.01 18.08 27.05
C ASN A 311 -3.64 18.68 27.41
N PHE A 312 -3.05 19.54 26.57
CA PHE A 312 -1.73 20.12 26.81
C PHE A 312 -1.62 20.94 28.11
N PRO A 313 -2.61 21.77 28.49
CA PRO A 313 -2.58 22.47 29.77
C PRO A 313 -2.58 21.53 30.99
N ALA A 314 -3.35 20.43 30.95
CA ALA A 314 -3.32 19.41 31.99
C ALA A 314 -2.01 18.60 31.99
N ALA A 315 -1.41 18.37 30.82
CA ALA A 315 -0.06 17.82 30.72
C ALA A 315 0.99 18.74 31.37
N TYR A 316 0.82 20.07 31.29
CA TYR A 316 1.71 21.04 31.93
C TYR A 316 1.59 21.02 33.46
N ASP A 317 0.38 20.85 34.02
CA ASP A 317 0.19 20.61 35.47
C ASP A 317 0.81 19.28 35.94
N LEU A 318 0.58 18.21 35.18
CA LEU A 318 1.11 16.86 35.45
C LEU A 318 2.63 16.79 35.31
N ALA A 319 3.26 17.70 34.57
CA ALA A 319 4.71 17.82 34.46
C ALA A 319 5.35 18.65 35.58
N GLY A 320 4.58 19.21 36.52
CA GLY A 320 5.11 20.07 37.58
C GLY A 320 5.41 21.51 37.15
N GLY A 321 4.83 21.99 36.04
CA GLY A 321 4.95 23.38 35.62
C GLY A 321 5.47 23.61 34.20
N ILE A 322 5.48 24.88 33.80
CA ILE A 322 5.75 25.33 32.42
C ILE A 322 7.16 24.95 31.96
N PHE A 323 8.16 25.14 32.81
CA PHE A 323 9.56 24.89 32.46
C PHE A 323 9.84 23.40 32.26
N SER A 324 9.47 22.56 33.25
CA SER A 324 9.62 21.11 33.17
C SER A 324 8.81 20.52 32.01
N ALA A 325 7.56 20.94 31.82
CA ALA A 325 6.74 20.52 30.68
C ALA A 325 7.42 20.82 29.33
N THR A 326 7.92 22.05 29.16
CA THR A 326 8.53 22.50 27.90
C THR A 326 9.86 21.78 27.63
N VAL A 327 10.68 21.51 28.67
CA VAL A 327 11.90 20.71 28.53
C VAL A 327 11.59 19.26 28.18
N THR A 328 10.61 18.63 28.84
CA THR A 328 10.18 17.25 28.54
C THR A 328 9.57 17.16 27.14
N GLN A 329 8.77 18.14 26.72
CA GLN A 329 8.24 18.26 25.36
C GLN A 329 9.35 18.32 24.31
N LEU A 330 10.35 19.19 24.50
CA LEU A 330 11.48 19.33 23.56
C LEU A 330 12.27 18.01 23.44
N LEU A 331 12.57 17.36 24.57
CA LEU A 331 13.24 16.06 24.59
C LEU A 331 12.43 14.99 23.83
N MET A 332 11.12 14.92 24.06
CA MET A 332 10.26 13.93 23.42
C MET A 332 10.11 14.18 21.91
N VAL A 333 10.02 15.43 21.47
CA VAL A 333 9.96 15.74 20.03
C VAL A 333 11.28 15.42 19.32
N ILE A 334 12.44 15.63 19.96
CA ILE A 334 13.74 15.18 19.41
C ILE A 334 13.75 13.65 19.24
N LEU A 335 13.33 12.90 20.25
CA LEU A 335 13.23 11.43 20.15
C LEU A 335 12.24 10.99 19.08
N ILE A 336 11.08 11.66 18.96
CA ILE A 336 10.08 11.39 17.94
C ILE A 336 10.65 11.62 16.54
N ILE A 337 11.32 12.75 16.27
CA ILE A 337 12.00 12.99 14.98
C ILE A 337 13.01 11.88 14.68
N CYS A 338 13.80 11.43 15.66
CA CYS A 338 14.69 10.27 15.47
C CYS A 338 13.92 8.99 15.09
N THR A 339 12.79 8.68 15.75
CA THR A 339 11.96 7.51 15.42
C THR A 339 11.35 7.57 14.01
N MET A 340 10.92 8.75 13.57
CA MET A 340 10.42 8.99 12.20
C MET A 340 11.53 8.77 11.16
N LEU A 341 12.74 9.28 11.42
CA LEU A 341 13.90 9.10 10.52
C LEU A 341 14.37 7.65 10.46
N ILE A 342 14.29 6.90 11.56
CA ILE A 342 14.56 5.46 11.60
C ILE A 342 13.57 4.70 10.72
N LEU A 343 12.27 4.98 10.85
CA LEU A 343 11.22 4.34 10.03
C LEU A 343 11.40 4.65 8.55
N ALA A 344 11.66 5.91 8.19
CA ALA A 344 11.95 6.31 6.82
C ALA A 344 13.22 5.61 6.28
N HIS A 345 14.28 5.46 7.09
CA HIS A 345 15.49 4.75 6.68
C HIS A 345 15.25 3.26 6.45
N CYS A 346 14.48 2.60 7.32
CA CYS A 346 14.13 1.18 7.14
C CYS A 346 13.22 0.97 5.91
N SER A 347 12.28 1.89 5.66
CA SER A 347 11.52 1.94 4.40
C SER A 347 12.43 2.08 3.18
N ASP A 348 13.46 2.95 3.24
CA ASP A 348 14.37 3.18 2.12
C ASP A 348 15.30 1.99 1.82
N VAL A 349 15.77 1.29 2.86
CA VAL A 349 16.61 0.09 2.72
C VAL A 349 15.84 -1.08 2.07
N ASN A 350 14.56 -1.26 2.41
CA ASN A 350 13.75 -2.39 1.94
C ASN A 350 12.83 -2.05 0.76
N GLN A 351 12.73 -0.77 0.39
CA GLN A 351 11.75 -0.21 -0.55
C GLN A 351 10.27 -0.46 -0.17
N ASP A 352 10.01 -0.61 1.12
CA ASP A 352 8.66 -0.74 1.68
C ASP A 352 7.87 0.57 1.60
N VAL A 353 6.55 0.44 1.51
CA VAL A 353 5.59 1.54 1.27
C VAL A 353 4.54 1.71 2.37
N THR A 354 4.43 0.77 3.31
CA THR A 354 3.58 0.91 4.51
C THR A 354 4.37 0.66 5.80
N TYR A 355 3.83 1.12 6.93
CA TYR A 355 4.43 0.90 8.26
C TYR A 355 4.51 -0.60 8.63
N HIS A 356 3.51 -1.40 8.26
CA HIS A 356 3.49 -2.83 8.60
C HIS A 356 4.44 -3.65 7.72
N ASP A 357 4.65 -3.25 6.46
CA ASP A 357 5.66 -3.88 5.58
C ASP A 357 7.07 -3.72 6.15
N VAL A 358 7.42 -2.53 6.64
CA VAL A 358 8.73 -2.26 7.31
C VAL A 358 8.95 -3.19 8.52
N LEU A 359 7.88 -3.58 9.23
CA LEU A 359 7.98 -4.51 10.35
C LEU A 359 7.93 -5.98 9.92
N LEU A 360 7.36 -6.30 8.76
CA LEU A 360 7.53 -7.60 8.12
C LEU A 360 8.97 -7.81 7.66
N SER A 361 9.55 -6.86 6.92
CA SER A 361 10.90 -6.95 6.34
C SER A 361 12.00 -6.98 7.41
N MET A 362 11.92 -6.11 8.42
CA MET A 362 12.94 -6.01 9.48
C MET A 362 12.73 -7.02 10.63
N CYS A 363 11.48 -7.26 11.02
CA CYS A 363 11.15 -7.93 12.29
C CYS A 363 10.35 -9.23 12.12
N GLY A 364 9.78 -9.49 10.93
CA GLY A 364 9.03 -10.70 10.59
C GLY A 364 7.56 -10.64 10.99
N ARG A 365 6.77 -11.60 10.48
CA ARG A 365 5.29 -11.64 10.58
C ARG A 365 4.72 -11.47 12.01
N LYS A 366 5.44 -11.88 13.06
CA LYS A 366 5.00 -11.64 14.45
C LYS A 366 4.95 -10.14 14.78
N ALA A 367 5.94 -9.37 14.38
CA ALA A 367 5.99 -7.92 14.61
C ALA A 367 5.00 -7.17 13.73
N GLN A 368 4.90 -7.54 12.45
CA GLN A 368 3.88 -7.05 11.51
C GLN A 368 2.46 -7.18 12.09
N LYS A 369 2.08 -8.37 12.60
CA LYS A 369 0.77 -8.60 13.22
C LYS A 369 0.56 -7.76 14.48
N LEU A 370 1.56 -7.69 15.38
CA LEU A 370 1.47 -6.87 16.59
C LEU A 370 1.28 -5.38 16.24
N ALA A 371 1.97 -4.87 15.23
CA ALA A 371 1.86 -3.49 14.79
C ALA A 371 0.54 -3.18 14.07
N ALA A 372 0.03 -4.11 13.26
CA ALA A 372 -1.31 -3.96 12.68
C ALA A 372 -2.39 -3.94 13.79
N VAL A 373 -2.23 -4.73 14.85
CA VAL A 373 -3.12 -4.70 16.04
C VAL A 373 -2.96 -3.38 16.81
N SER A 374 -1.75 -2.89 17.07
CA SER A 374 -1.57 -1.64 17.81
C SER A 374 -2.07 -0.42 17.03
N ILE A 375 -1.81 -0.32 15.72
CA ILE A 375 -2.38 0.70 14.82
C ILE A 375 -3.92 0.63 14.85
N THR A 376 -4.48 -0.58 14.80
CA THR A 376 -5.93 -0.81 14.94
C THR A 376 -6.45 -0.23 16.25
N CYS A 377 -5.80 -0.54 17.39
CA CYS A 377 -6.18 -0.02 18.70
C CYS A 377 -6.04 1.52 18.79
N THR A 378 -4.94 2.10 18.28
CA THR A 378 -4.72 3.56 18.26
C THR A 378 -5.81 4.26 17.45
N CYS A 379 -5.99 3.86 16.18
CA CYS A 379 -7.02 4.44 15.31
C CYS A 379 -8.43 4.29 15.92
N TYR A 380 -8.73 3.15 16.54
CA TYR A 380 -10.04 2.88 17.15
C TYR A 380 -10.30 3.74 18.39
N GLY A 381 -9.36 3.82 19.33
CA GLY A 381 -9.52 4.65 20.53
C GLY A 381 -9.58 6.14 20.22
N VAL A 382 -8.86 6.63 19.20
CA VAL A 382 -8.99 8.02 18.75
C VAL A 382 -10.35 8.25 18.06
N CYS A 383 -10.89 7.27 17.33
CA CYS A 383 -12.27 7.31 16.82
C CYS A 383 -13.31 7.39 17.96
N VAL A 384 -13.14 6.63 19.04
CA VAL A 384 -13.98 6.72 20.25
C VAL A 384 -13.88 8.10 20.88
N ALA A 385 -12.66 8.60 21.12
CA ALA A 385 -12.44 9.90 21.77
C ALA A 385 -12.96 11.09 20.93
N ILE A 386 -13.00 10.97 19.60
CA ILE A 386 -13.69 11.94 18.72
C ILE A 386 -15.18 12.07 19.09
N PHE A 387 -15.90 10.95 19.29
CA PHE A 387 -17.31 11.02 19.67
C PHE A 387 -17.53 11.62 21.06
N ILE A 388 -16.60 11.37 22.01
CA ILE A 388 -16.62 12.03 23.32
C ILE A 388 -16.46 13.54 23.17
N ILE A 389 -15.52 14.03 22.35
CA ILE A 389 -15.31 15.47 22.09
C ILE A 389 -16.54 16.11 21.43
N ILE A 390 -17.14 15.43 20.45
CA ILE A 390 -18.35 15.92 19.76
C ILE A 390 -19.52 16.02 20.74
N GLY A 391 -19.74 15.02 21.59
CA GLY A 391 -20.72 15.09 22.68
C GLY A 391 -20.45 16.25 23.63
N ASP A 392 -19.23 16.34 24.15
CA ASP A 392 -18.78 17.40 25.07
C ASP A 392 -18.91 18.82 24.48
N GLN A 393 -18.91 18.95 23.16
CA GLN A 393 -19.07 20.22 22.45
C GLN A 393 -20.55 20.51 22.12
N MET A 394 -21.33 19.49 21.77
CA MET A 394 -22.77 19.59 21.55
C MET A 394 -23.51 19.91 22.84
N ASP A 395 -23.23 19.22 23.94
CA ASP A 395 -23.85 19.47 25.26
C ASP A 395 -23.65 20.94 25.69
N ARG A 396 -22.45 21.49 25.46
CA ARG A 396 -22.11 22.90 25.76
C ARG A 396 -22.80 23.88 24.79
N LEU A 397 -22.91 23.54 23.52
CA LEU A 397 -23.64 24.34 22.53
C LEU A 397 -25.15 24.41 22.84
N PHE A 398 -25.75 23.30 23.30
CA PHE A 398 -27.16 23.26 23.72
C PHE A 398 -27.40 24.02 25.02
N LEU A 399 -26.49 23.92 26.00
CA LEU A 399 -26.53 24.74 27.22
C LEU A 399 -26.54 26.24 26.89
N ALA A 400 -25.62 26.69 26.03
CA ALA A 400 -25.50 28.11 25.66
C ALA A 400 -26.70 28.65 24.86
N ILE A 401 -27.38 27.82 24.06
CA ILE A 401 -28.51 28.25 23.21
C ILE A 401 -29.86 28.06 23.90
N SER A 402 -30.02 27.03 24.75
CA SER A 402 -31.32 26.60 25.31
C SER A 402 -31.40 26.70 26.84
N GLY A 403 -30.33 27.16 27.50
CA GLY A 403 -30.22 27.20 28.96
C GLY A 403 -30.22 25.80 29.60
N PRO A 404 -30.27 25.72 30.95
CA PRO A 404 -30.28 24.45 31.68
C PRO A 404 -31.50 23.56 31.35
N THR A 405 -32.55 24.15 30.78
CA THR A 405 -33.74 23.45 30.23
C THR A 405 -33.41 22.35 29.22
N PHE A 406 -32.23 22.38 28.58
CA PHE A 406 -31.82 21.34 27.63
C PHE A 406 -31.79 19.92 28.24
N CYS A 407 -31.48 19.80 29.54
CA CYS A 407 -31.43 18.52 30.27
C CYS A 407 -32.78 17.77 30.33
N HIS A 408 -33.91 18.45 30.06
CA HIS A 408 -35.24 17.84 30.07
C HIS A 408 -35.79 17.55 28.65
N LEU A 409 -35.04 17.89 27.61
CA LEU A 409 -35.46 17.76 26.21
C LEU A 409 -34.78 16.53 25.58
N TRP A 410 -35.54 15.44 25.41
CA TRP A 410 -35.04 14.16 24.88
C TRP A 410 -34.26 14.27 23.54
N TYR A 411 -34.60 15.26 22.71
CA TYR A 411 -33.95 15.50 21.42
C TYR A 411 -32.64 16.32 21.53
N LEU A 412 -32.33 16.88 22.70
CA LEU A 412 -31.05 17.51 23.05
C LEU A 412 -30.18 16.59 23.93
N GLU A 413 -30.72 15.47 24.42
CA GLU A 413 -29.99 14.52 25.27
C GLU A 413 -28.81 13.88 24.51
N ARG A 414 -27.64 13.85 25.16
CA ARG A 414 -26.37 13.28 24.66
C ARG A 414 -26.50 11.91 23.98
N HIS A 415 -27.35 11.02 24.54
CA HIS A 415 -27.58 9.67 24.00
C HIS A 415 -28.31 9.66 22.64
N PHE A 416 -29.05 10.72 22.30
CA PHE A 416 -29.72 10.90 21.01
C PHE A 416 -28.90 11.78 20.06
N THR A 417 -28.32 12.86 20.57
CA THR A 417 -27.62 13.87 19.74
C THR A 417 -26.29 13.38 19.19
N ILE A 418 -25.48 12.63 19.95
CA ILE A 418 -24.22 12.08 19.42
C ILE A 418 -24.50 11.11 18.26
N PRO A 419 -25.38 10.09 18.38
CA PRO A 419 -25.69 9.21 17.25
C PRO A 419 -26.29 9.96 16.06
N LEU A 420 -27.24 10.88 16.28
CA LEU A 420 -27.87 11.63 15.19
C LEU A 420 -26.85 12.46 14.39
N ALA A 421 -26.03 13.27 15.07
CA ALA A 421 -24.99 14.07 14.41
C ALA A 421 -23.94 13.18 13.72
N SER A 422 -23.55 12.06 14.34
CA SER A 422 -22.55 11.15 13.78
C SER A 422 -23.05 10.40 12.54
N VAL A 423 -24.31 9.96 12.53
CA VAL A 423 -24.95 9.27 11.40
C VAL A 423 -25.23 10.23 10.24
N LEU A 424 -25.54 11.50 10.52
CA LEU A 424 -25.76 12.52 9.48
C LEU A 424 -24.47 13.09 8.89
N LEU A 425 -23.43 13.32 9.71
CA LEU A 425 -22.21 14.03 9.27
C LEU A 425 -21.03 13.10 8.97
N ILE A 426 -20.78 12.09 9.81
CA ILE A 426 -19.55 11.27 9.75
C ILE A 426 -19.76 10.00 8.93
N LEU A 427 -20.87 9.30 9.15
CA LEU A 427 -21.16 8.02 8.50
C LEU A 427 -21.18 8.10 6.96
N PRO A 428 -21.75 9.13 6.29
CA PRO A 428 -21.70 9.24 4.84
C PRO A 428 -20.26 9.36 4.34
N ILE A 429 -19.45 10.20 4.99
CA ILE A 429 -18.03 10.38 4.66
C ILE A 429 -17.25 9.07 4.80
N CYS A 430 -17.56 8.26 5.81
CA CYS A 430 -16.91 6.96 6.00
C CYS A 430 -17.13 5.97 4.85
N TYR A 431 -18.23 6.06 4.10
CA TYR A 431 -18.54 5.14 2.99
C TYR A 431 -18.05 5.59 1.61
N PHE A 432 -17.66 6.85 1.40
CA PHE A 432 -17.19 7.30 0.08
C PHE A 432 -15.91 6.58 -0.36
N ARG A 433 -15.95 5.91 -1.52
CA ARG A 433 -14.80 5.14 -2.08
C ARG A 433 -13.69 6.05 -2.64
N ARG A 434 -14.00 7.30 -2.98
CA ARG A 434 -13.03 8.34 -3.36
C ARG A 434 -12.99 9.39 -2.25
N VAL A 435 -11.79 9.71 -1.78
CA VAL A 435 -11.57 10.57 -0.61
C VAL A 435 -10.92 11.91 -1.02
N ASP A 436 -10.89 12.18 -2.32
CA ASP A 436 -10.19 13.30 -2.97
C ASP A 436 -10.61 14.70 -2.45
N PHE A 437 -11.82 14.83 -1.89
CA PHE A 437 -12.29 16.07 -1.26
C PHE A 437 -11.63 16.32 0.10
N LEU A 438 -11.24 15.26 0.81
CA LEU A 438 -10.75 15.32 2.19
C LEU A 438 -9.35 15.95 2.27
N ARG A 439 -8.65 16.11 1.12
CA ARG A 439 -7.44 16.95 1.00
C ARG A 439 -7.70 18.40 1.42
N TYR A 440 -8.84 18.97 1.02
CA TYR A 440 -9.25 20.34 1.38
C TYR A 440 -9.79 20.39 2.81
N ALA A 441 -10.47 19.33 3.23
CA ALA A 441 -10.93 19.21 4.61
C ALA A 441 -9.73 19.15 5.59
N GLY A 442 -8.65 18.45 5.23
CA GLY A 442 -7.42 18.36 6.03
C GLY A 442 -6.73 19.70 6.24
N SER A 443 -6.60 20.54 5.20
CA SER A 443 -6.05 21.90 5.37
C SER A 443 -7.00 22.80 6.15
N LEU A 444 -8.31 22.76 5.87
CA LEU A 444 -9.34 23.45 6.68
C LEU A 444 -9.27 23.03 8.16
N GLY A 445 -8.98 21.76 8.43
CA GLY A 445 -8.81 21.20 9.78
C GLY A 445 -7.61 21.77 10.54
N ILE A 446 -6.52 22.14 9.86
CA ILE A 446 -5.40 22.85 10.51
C ILE A 446 -5.86 24.25 10.92
N PHE A 447 -6.51 25.00 10.01
CA PHE A 447 -7.02 26.35 10.31
C PHE A 447 -8.09 26.34 11.42
N ALA A 448 -9.00 25.37 11.42
CA ALA A 448 -9.99 25.19 12.48
C ALA A 448 -9.35 25.00 13.86
N MET A 449 -8.20 24.33 13.94
CA MET A 449 -7.49 24.10 15.20
C MET A 449 -6.57 25.23 15.63
N LEU A 450 -6.29 26.22 14.77
CA LEU A 450 -5.72 27.48 15.22
C LEU A 450 -6.72 28.28 16.07
N TYR A 451 -8.03 28.03 15.94
CA TYR A 451 -9.04 28.76 16.71
C TYR A 451 -9.02 28.42 18.22
N PRO A 452 -9.01 27.14 18.67
CA PRO A 452 -8.75 26.81 20.09
C PRO A 452 -7.44 27.40 20.66
N VAL A 453 -6.39 27.50 19.84
CA VAL A 453 -5.12 28.14 20.26
C VAL A 453 -5.31 29.64 20.46
N PHE A 454 -5.94 30.33 19.51
CA PHE A 454 -6.32 31.75 19.66
C PHE A 454 -7.24 31.97 20.88
N LEU A 455 -8.25 31.12 21.05
CA LEU A 455 -9.21 31.20 22.16
C LEU A 455 -8.51 31.06 23.52
N THR A 456 -7.48 30.21 23.59
CA THR A 456 -6.71 30.02 24.83
C THR A 456 -5.88 31.25 25.18
N VAL A 457 -5.26 31.91 24.19
CA VAL A 457 -4.55 33.19 24.38
C VAL A 457 -5.53 34.32 24.72
N TYR A 458 -6.69 34.39 24.06
CA TYR A 458 -7.75 35.35 24.36
C TYR A 458 -8.30 35.16 25.79
N GLY A 459 -8.52 33.92 26.21
CA GLY A 459 -8.93 33.56 27.56
C GLY A 459 -7.96 34.05 28.62
N TYR A 460 -6.65 33.87 28.41
CA TYR A 460 -5.62 34.39 29.33
C TYR A 460 -5.66 35.92 29.51
N PHE A 461 -5.97 36.69 28.45
CA PHE A 461 -6.08 38.15 28.54
C PHE A 461 -7.47 38.65 29.00
N LYS A 462 -8.48 37.78 29.08
CA LYS A 462 -9.87 38.14 29.44
C LYS A 462 -10.27 37.68 30.84
N LEU A 463 -9.76 36.54 31.30
CA LEU A 463 -10.17 35.90 32.55
C LEU A 463 -9.22 36.31 33.69
N ASP A 464 -9.68 37.22 34.54
CA ASP A 464 -9.00 37.66 35.77
C ASP A 464 -9.14 36.60 36.89
N MET A 465 -8.56 35.42 36.65
CA MET A 465 -8.54 34.29 37.59
C MET A 465 -7.52 34.54 38.70
N LYS A 466 -8.01 34.76 39.92
CA LYS A 466 -7.19 35.03 41.11
C LYS A 466 -6.90 33.74 41.90
N ASP A 467 -5.79 33.77 42.63
CA ASP A 467 -5.32 32.70 43.53
C ASP A 467 -5.13 31.31 42.86
N VAL A 468 -4.80 31.33 41.56
CA VAL A 468 -4.45 30.13 40.77
C VAL A 468 -3.06 29.61 41.18
N HIS A 469 -3.00 28.38 41.69
CA HIS A 469 -1.72 27.74 42.02
C HIS A 469 -1.00 27.23 40.77
N ILE A 470 0.19 27.77 40.52
CA ILE A 470 1.08 27.40 39.42
C ILE A 470 2.31 26.70 40.02
N LYS A 471 2.47 25.41 39.74
CA LYS A 471 3.71 24.68 40.05
C LYS A 471 4.87 25.24 39.24
N HIS A 472 6.02 25.44 39.89
CA HIS A 472 7.27 25.90 39.28
C HIS A 472 8.31 24.77 39.13
N GLU A 473 8.25 23.75 39.99
CA GLU A 473 9.11 22.58 39.99
C GLU A 473 8.25 21.30 40.16
N PRO A 474 8.67 20.15 39.61
CA PRO A 474 7.97 18.88 39.81
C PRO A 474 8.25 18.31 41.21
N ASP A 475 7.19 17.96 41.94
CA ASP A 475 7.26 17.33 43.27
C ASP A 475 8.03 15.99 43.25
N SER A 476 8.08 15.34 42.08
CA SER A 476 8.79 14.08 41.87
C SER A 476 9.13 13.84 40.40
N ILE A 477 10.27 13.20 40.14
CA ILE A 477 10.62 12.68 38.81
C ILE A 477 9.52 11.75 38.25
N SER A 478 8.75 11.08 39.12
CA SER A 478 7.62 10.24 38.70
C SER A 478 6.54 11.00 37.91
N GLN A 479 6.28 12.27 38.23
CA GLN A 479 5.35 13.13 37.49
C GLN A 479 5.82 13.34 36.04
N LEU A 480 7.12 13.65 35.87
CA LEU A 480 7.76 13.79 34.55
C LEU A 480 7.68 12.52 33.70
N LEU A 481 7.62 11.33 34.32
CA LEU A 481 7.48 10.05 33.62
C LEU A 481 6.02 9.74 33.24
N VAL A 482 5.04 10.25 33.98
CA VAL A 482 3.61 10.09 33.72
C VAL A 482 3.12 11.02 32.59
N VAL A 483 3.75 12.18 32.36
CA VAL A 483 3.39 13.07 31.24
C VAL A 483 3.91 12.60 29.87
N VAL A 484 5.03 11.86 29.82
CA VAL A 484 5.64 11.38 28.56
C VAL A 484 4.64 10.74 27.59
N PRO A 485 3.75 9.83 28.01
CA PRO A 485 2.88 9.10 27.09
C PRO A 485 1.76 9.97 26.51
N VAL A 486 1.34 11.01 27.24
CA VAL A 486 0.42 12.04 26.75
C VAL A 486 1.10 12.83 25.63
N LEU A 487 2.37 13.19 25.81
CA LEU A 487 3.17 13.82 24.76
C LEU A 487 3.36 12.88 23.56
N CYS A 488 3.65 11.59 23.78
CA CYS A 488 3.76 10.60 22.71
C CYS A 488 2.47 10.50 21.88
N LEU A 489 1.31 10.40 22.53
CA LEU A 489 0.00 10.36 21.86
C LEU A 489 -0.30 11.67 21.10
N ALA A 490 0.05 12.83 21.67
CA ALA A 490 -0.23 14.12 21.04
C ALA A 490 0.67 14.45 19.84
N TYR A 491 1.89 13.88 19.78
CA TYR A 491 2.81 13.97 18.65
C TYR A 491 2.83 12.70 17.76
N GLN A 492 1.89 11.76 17.99
CA GLN A 492 1.78 10.51 17.25
C GLN A 492 1.53 10.77 15.75
N CYS A 493 2.48 10.40 14.90
CA CYS A 493 2.31 10.43 13.43
C CYS A 493 3.05 9.29 12.71
N GLN A 494 3.74 8.41 13.45
CA GLN A 494 4.60 7.34 12.96
C GLN A 494 3.91 6.42 11.95
N GLU A 495 2.61 6.20 12.12
CA GLU A 495 1.78 5.32 11.30
C GLU A 495 1.63 5.85 9.85
N VAL A 496 1.77 7.18 9.67
CA VAL A 496 1.67 7.88 8.37
C VAL A 496 3.06 8.24 7.79
N VAL A 497 4.15 8.07 8.57
CA VAL A 497 5.54 8.37 8.15
C VAL A 497 5.92 7.63 6.88
N VAL A 498 5.75 6.31 6.85
CA VAL A 498 6.20 5.49 5.71
C VAL A 498 5.38 5.77 4.44
N PRO A 499 4.03 5.85 4.50
CA PRO A 499 3.23 6.35 3.37
C PRO A 499 3.65 7.73 2.85
N VAL A 500 3.81 8.74 3.72
CA VAL A 500 4.19 10.10 3.30
C VAL A 500 5.60 10.13 2.70
N TYR A 501 6.53 9.35 3.26
CA TYR A 501 7.90 9.21 2.74
C TYR A 501 7.92 8.56 1.35
N ALA A 502 7.18 7.47 1.16
CA ALA A 502 7.09 6.74 -0.11
C ALA A 502 6.48 7.58 -1.24
N CYS A 503 5.61 8.55 -0.91
CA CYS A 503 4.96 9.42 -1.88
C CYS A 503 5.74 10.71 -2.22
N MET A 504 6.89 10.98 -1.59
CA MET A 504 7.68 12.19 -1.91
C MET A 504 8.35 12.11 -3.29
N ARG A 505 8.25 13.20 -4.09
CA ARG A 505 8.90 13.34 -5.40
C ARG A 505 10.41 13.09 -5.37
N HIS A 506 11.04 13.41 -4.24
CA HIS A 506 12.47 13.19 -4.00
C HIS A 506 12.65 12.43 -2.68
N ARG A 507 12.27 11.15 -2.69
CA ARG A 507 12.48 10.14 -1.64
C ARG A 507 13.95 10.11 -1.20
N THR A 508 14.28 10.92 -0.20
CA THR A 508 15.59 11.01 0.43
C THR A 508 15.41 11.35 1.90
N LEU A 509 16.24 10.80 2.77
CA LEU A 509 16.17 11.08 4.21
C LEU A 509 16.43 12.56 4.53
N ALA A 510 17.23 13.26 3.72
CA ALA A 510 17.47 14.69 3.87
C ALA A 510 16.20 15.55 3.62
N ASN A 511 15.38 15.20 2.62
CA ASN A 511 14.13 15.91 2.37
C ASN A 511 13.06 15.53 3.41
N PHE A 512 13.02 14.28 3.84
CA PHE A 512 12.11 13.85 4.91
C PHE A 512 12.48 14.46 6.27
N ALA A 513 13.76 14.68 6.56
CA ALA A 513 14.23 15.40 7.73
C ALA A 513 13.77 16.86 7.72
N LYS A 514 13.93 17.59 6.61
CA LYS A 514 13.39 18.96 6.45
C LYS A 514 11.88 19.00 6.70
N SER A 515 11.16 18.03 6.13
CA SER A 515 9.71 17.89 6.27
C SER A 515 9.28 17.62 7.72
N SER A 516 9.92 16.66 8.38
CA SER A 516 9.65 16.26 9.76
C SER A 516 10.00 17.37 10.76
N CYS A 517 11.14 18.03 10.58
CA CYS A 517 11.55 19.15 11.43
C CYS A 517 10.62 20.37 11.26
N LEU A 518 10.17 20.68 10.04
CA LEU A 518 9.20 21.76 9.82
C LEU A 518 7.86 21.44 10.48
N ALA A 519 7.35 20.21 10.30
CA ALA A 519 6.11 19.76 10.92
C ALA A 519 6.19 19.82 12.46
N MET A 520 7.25 19.28 13.04
CA MET A 520 7.44 19.21 14.48
C MET A 520 7.75 20.57 15.12
N ALA A 521 8.46 21.47 14.44
CA ALA A 521 8.65 22.85 14.91
C ALA A 521 7.32 23.63 14.95
N PHE A 522 6.46 23.46 13.94
CA PHE A 522 5.11 24.04 13.94
C PHE A 522 4.26 23.49 15.09
N LEU A 523 4.25 22.16 15.27
CA LEU A 523 3.52 21.49 16.35
C LEU A 523 4.02 21.93 17.74
N ILE A 524 5.34 22.03 17.95
CA ILE A 524 5.92 22.60 19.19
C ILE A 524 5.35 23.99 19.45
N ALA A 525 5.36 24.89 18.46
CA ALA A 525 4.91 26.26 18.65
C ALA A 525 3.45 26.32 19.09
N ILE A 526 2.53 25.63 18.40
CA ILE A 526 1.10 25.67 18.76
C ILE A 526 0.78 24.93 20.06
N TYR A 527 1.47 23.83 20.36
CA TYR A 527 1.25 23.04 21.59
C TYR A 527 1.84 23.73 22.83
N SER A 528 2.99 24.40 22.71
CA SER A 528 3.51 25.22 23.81
C SER A 528 2.72 26.51 23.99
N VAL A 529 2.16 27.14 22.95
CA VAL A 529 1.24 28.27 23.12
C VAL A 529 -0.01 27.83 23.90
N ILE A 530 -0.70 26.76 23.50
CA ILE A 530 -1.89 26.32 24.23
C ILE A 530 -1.55 25.83 25.65
N GLY A 531 -0.46 25.08 25.81
CA GLY A 531 0.01 24.55 27.10
C GLY A 531 0.38 25.66 28.09
N CYS A 532 1.24 26.60 27.68
CA CYS A 532 1.64 27.73 28.51
C CYS A 532 0.44 28.62 28.88
N PHE A 533 -0.31 29.15 27.91
CA PHE A 533 -1.38 30.11 28.22
C PHE A 533 -2.55 29.44 28.96
N GLY A 534 -2.96 28.22 28.58
CA GLY A 534 -4.04 27.51 29.25
C GLY A 534 -3.70 27.12 30.70
N TYR A 535 -2.46 26.71 30.96
CA TYR A 535 -2.00 26.44 32.34
C TYR A 535 -1.74 27.71 33.14
N LEU A 536 -1.36 28.83 32.51
CA LEU A 536 -1.30 30.14 33.18
C LEU A 536 -2.69 30.66 33.59
N THR A 537 -3.75 30.37 32.81
CA THR A 537 -5.13 30.79 33.15
C THR A 537 -5.76 29.97 34.27
N PHE A 538 -5.51 28.65 34.33
CA PHE A 538 -6.25 27.73 35.21
C PHE A 538 -5.38 26.96 36.23
N GLY A 539 -4.06 26.92 36.05
CA GLY A 539 -3.11 26.23 36.94
C GLY A 539 -3.51 24.79 37.22
N SER A 540 -3.43 24.39 38.50
CA SER A 540 -3.82 23.05 38.96
C SER A 540 -5.33 22.73 38.91
N LEU A 541 -6.19 23.69 38.53
CA LEU A 541 -7.63 23.46 38.32
C LEU A 541 -7.97 23.06 36.88
N VAL A 542 -6.98 22.91 36.00
CA VAL A 542 -7.20 22.75 34.56
C VAL A 542 -7.73 21.35 34.18
N SER A 543 -8.83 21.32 33.43
CA SER A 543 -9.44 20.07 32.96
C SER A 543 -8.63 19.41 31.82
N PRO A 544 -8.63 18.07 31.70
CA PRO A 544 -8.08 17.33 30.55
C PRO A 544 -8.66 17.68 29.16
N ASN A 545 -9.69 18.52 29.11
CA ASN A 545 -10.13 19.19 27.89
C ASN A 545 -10.27 20.69 28.19
N ILE A 546 -9.25 21.47 27.85
CA ILE A 546 -9.17 22.93 28.08
C ILE A 546 -10.41 23.68 27.59
N MET A 547 -11.07 23.22 26.51
CA MET A 547 -12.27 23.87 25.98
C MET A 547 -13.43 23.89 26.98
N LYS A 548 -13.51 22.93 27.93
CA LYS A 548 -14.53 22.91 28.98
C LYS A 548 -14.34 24.00 30.04
N MET A 549 -13.15 24.59 30.13
CA MET A 549 -12.83 25.64 31.12
C MET A 549 -13.32 27.04 30.71
N TYR A 550 -13.76 27.20 29.46
CA TYR A 550 -14.33 28.45 28.97
C TYR A 550 -15.86 28.41 29.01
N ASP A 551 -16.47 29.56 29.31
CA ASP A 551 -17.92 29.74 29.24
C ASP A 551 -18.44 29.50 27.81
N ALA A 552 -19.50 28.71 27.66
CA ALA A 552 -20.07 28.42 26.35
C ALA A 552 -21.00 29.54 25.84
N GLU A 553 -21.47 30.44 26.70
CA GLU A 553 -22.34 31.57 26.31
C GLU A 553 -21.58 32.68 25.55
N ASP A 554 -20.25 32.72 25.66
CA ASP A 554 -19.40 33.66 24.90
C ASP A 554 -19.40 33.31 23.39
N PRO A 555 -19.82 34.23 22.50
CA PRO A 555 -19.80 34.00 21.04
C PRO A 555 -18.43 33.63 20.49
N VAL A 556 -17.34 34.08 21.11
CA VAL A 556 -15.97 33.69 20.73
C VAL A 556 -15.74 32.20 21.05
N VAL A 557 -16.23 31.72 22.19
CA VAL A 557 -16.13 30.30 22.57
C VAL A 557 -17.04 29.45 21.68
N MET A 558 -18.26 29.89 21.37
CA MET A 558 -19.17 29.17 20.46
C MET A 558 -18.58 28.91 19.08
N VAL A 559 -17.86 29.87 18.49
CA VAL A 559 -17.14 29.68 17.22
C VAL A 559 -16.03 28.62 17.37
N GLY A 560 -15.32 28.60 18.49
CA GLY A 560 -14.33 27.58 18.80
C GLY A 560 -14.92 26.17 18.99
N ILE A 561 -16.08 26.07 19.63
CA ILE A 561 -16.85 24.81 19.75
C ILE A 561 -17.22 24.29 18.35
N GLY A 562 -17.76 25.15 17.48
CA GLY A 562 -18.12 24.79 16.10
C GLY A 562 -16.91 24.37 15.26
N ALA A 563 -15.80 25.11 15.31
CA ALA A 563 -14.56 24.79 14.62
C ALA A 563 -13.99 23.42 15.06
N LEU A 564 -14.06 23.12 16.36
CA LEU A 564 -13.62 21.84 16.90
C LEU A 564 -14.50 20.68 16.42
N ILE A 565 -15.84 20.82 16.42
CA ILE A 565 -16.75 19.82 15.85
C ILE A 565 -16.40 19.55 14.38
N VAL A 566 -16.18 20.59 13.57
CA VAL A 566 -15.81 20.46 12.15
C VAL A 566 -14.49 19.69 11.98
N LYS A 567 -13.43 20.02 12.75
CA LYS A 567 -12.17 19.25 12.71
C LYS A 567 -12.39 17.78 13.06
N MET A 568 -13.21 17.47 14.07
CA MET A 568 -13.44 16.10 14.50
C MET A 568 -14.24 15.29 13.48
N VAL A 569 -15.27 15.88 12.88
CA VAL A 569 -16.03 15.30 11.75
C VAL A 569 -15.13 15.01 10.54
N VAL A 570 -14.15 15.88 10.26
CA VAL A 570 -13.17 15.70 9.18
C VAL A 570 -12.08 14.66 9.51
N THR A 571 -11.67 14.57 10.77
CA THR A 571 -10.55 13.69 11.18
C THR A 571 -10.99 12.24 11.32
N TYR A 572 -12.22 11.98 11.77
CA TYR A 572 -12.73 10.61 11.97
C TYR A 572 -12.62 9.72 10.72
N PRO A 573 -13.05 10.13 9.50
CA PRO A 573 -13.03 9.25 8.34
C PRO A 573 -11.62 8.90 7.85
N VAL A 574 -10.63 9.76 8.12
CA VAL A 574 -9.20 9.47 7.87
C VAL A 574 -8.75 8.30 8.73
N LEU A 575 -8.92 8.42 10.05
CA LEU A 575 -8.53 7.40 11.03
C LEU A 575 -9.29 6.09 10.83
N ALA A 576 -10.59 6.18 10.54
CA ALA A 576 -11.39 5.02 10.18
C ALA A 576 -10.89 4.34 8.89
N LEU A 577 -10.36 5.07 7.89
CA LEU A 577 -9.76 4.44 6.72
C LEU A 577 -8.45 3.72 7.06
N CYS A 578 -7.55 4.36 7.81
CA CYS A 578 -6.29 3.76 8.26
C CYS A 578 -6.52 2.49 9.09
N GLY A 579 -7.41 2.56 10.09
CA GLY A 579 -7.80 1.42 10.92
C GLY A 579 -8.45 0.28 10.14
N ARG A 580 -9.34 0.59 9.18
CA ARG A 580 -9.93 -0.42 8.29
C ARG A 580 -8.88 -1.16 7.46
N GLY A 581 -7.86 -0.47 6.96
CA GLY A 581 -6.75 -1.09 6.21
C GLY A 581 -5.95 -2.08 7.07
N ALA A 582 -5.65 -1.72 8.32
CA ALA A 582 -4.96 -2.60 9.26
C ALA A 582 -5.80 -3.84 9.63
N VAL A 583 -7.11 -3.67 9.87
CA VAL A 583 -8.03 -4.78 10.13
C VAL A 583 -8.19 -5.69 8.91
N ASP A 584 -8.21 -5.15 7.69
CA ASP A 584 -8.34 -5.95 6.47
C ASP A 584 -7.11 -6.85 6.23
N GLY A 585 -5.90 -6.31 6.41
CA GLY A 585 -4.67 -7.10 6.36
C GLY A 585 -4.62 -8.20 7.43
N LEU A 586 -5.04 -7.89 8.66
CA LEU A 586 -5.15 -8.88 9.74
C LEU A 586 -6.18 -9.99 9.40
N TYR A 587 -7.33 -9.63 8.82
CA TYR A 587 -8.35 -10.59 8.40
C TYR A 587 -7.80 -11.55 7.33
N ALA A 588 -7.12 -11.03 6.31
CA ALA A 588 -6.47 -11.82 5.26
C ALA A 588 -5.51 -12.87 5.85
N GLU A 589 -4.64 -12.45 6.78
CA GLU A 589 -3.63 -13.30 7.40
C GLU A 589 -4.12 -14.25 8.49
N VAL A 590 -5.27 -13.98 9.11
CA VAL A 590 -5.89 -14.87 10.10
C VAL A 590 -6.64 -15.99 9.41
N PHE A 591 -7.46 -15.66 8.40
CA PHE A 591 -8.25 -16.64 7.65
C PHE A 591 -7.48 -17.28 6.48
N LYS A 592 -6.23 -16.87 6.22
CA LYS A 592 -5.34 -17.38 5.17
C LYS A 592 -6.00 -17.39 3.77
N LEU A 593 -6.72 -16.32 3.42
CA LEU A 593 -7.42 -16.26 2.14
C LEU A 593 -6.46 -16.35 0.95
N SER A 594 -6.93 -16.89 -0.17
CA SER A 594 -6.29 -16.70 -1.46
C SER A 594 -6.47 -15.25 -1.93
N ALA A 595 -5.53 -14.73 -2.73
CA ALA A 595 -5.62 -13.40 -3.34
C ALA A 595 -6.93 -13.20 -4.13
N ILE A 596 -7.38 -14.25 -4.82
CA ILE A 596 -8.60 -14.25 -5.63
C ILE A 596 -9.85 -14.05 -4.74
N ASP A 597 -9.91 -14.69 -3.58
CA ASP A 597 -11.08 -14.61 -2.69
C ASP A 597 -11.06 -13.34 -1.83
N PHE A 598 -9.87 -12.86 -1.48
CA PHE A 598 -9.67 -11.53 -0.90
C PHE A 598 -10.16 -10.42 -1.84
N LEU A 599 -9.90 -10.52 -3.15
CA LEU A 599 -10.40 -9.59 -4.16
C LEU A 599 -11.93 -9.70 -4.34
N LYS A 600 -12.48 -10.92 -4.52
CA LYS A 600 -13.93 -11.14 -4.64
C LYS A 600 -14.71 -10.55 -3.45
N GLY A 601 -14.19 -10.68 -2.23
CA GLY A 601 -14.81 -10.20 -1.01
C GLY A 601 -14.65 -8.69 -0.72
N GLU A 602 -13.84 -7.95 -1.48
CA GLU A 602 -13.36 -6.58 -1.15
C GLU A 602 -14.49 -5.62 -0.76
N LYS A 603 -15.55 -5.53 -1.58
CA LYS A 603 -16.67 -4.59 -1.37
C LYS A 603 -17.45 -4.91 -0.09
N THR A 604 -17.93 -6.14 0.05
CA THR A 604 -18.73 -6.58 1.21
C THR A 604 -17.95 -6.45 2.50
N ARG A 605 -16.69 -6.88 2.49
CA ARG A 605 -15.80 -6.84 3.65
C ARG A 605 -15.45 -5.41 4.06
N ARG A 606 -15.12 -4.53 3.10
CA ARG A 606 -14.90 -3.09 3.34
C ARG A 606 -16.12 -2.43 4.01
N ILE A 607 -17.33 -2.75 3.54
CA ILE A 607 -18.58 -2.24 4.12
C ILE A 607 -18.76 -2.78 5.54
N VAL A 608 -18.73 -4.10 5.75
CA VAL A 608 -18.93 -4.73 7.06
C VAL A 608 -17.94 -4.21 8.10
N ILE A 609 -16.63 -4.14 7.78
CA ILE A 609 -15.64 -3.60 8.72
C ILE A 609 -15.93 -2.12 9.01
N ALA A 610 -16.34 -1.31 8.03
CA ALA A 610 -16.69 0.09 8.25
C ALA A 610 -17.94 0.26 9.14
N THR A 611 -18.99 -0.53 8.92
CA THR A 611 -20.22 -0.47 9.70
C THR A 611 -19.97 -0.93 11.14
N VAL A 612 -19.25 -2.04 11.33
CA VAL A 612 -18.88 -2.55 12.67
C VAL A 612 -17.99 -1.54 13.40
N TRP A 613 -16.94 -1.03 12.74
CA TRP A 613 -16.03 -0.04 13.32
C TRP A 613 -16.77 1.21 13.80
N PHE A 614 -17.63 1.78 12.96
CA PHE A 614 -18.40 2.98 13.30
C PHE A 614 -19.43 2.73 14.40
N THR A 615 -20.18 1.62 14.34
CA THR A 615 -21.22 1.33 15.33
C THR A 615 -20.63 1.00 16.69
N SER A 616 -19.54 0.25 16.77
CA SER A 616 -18.92 -0.09 18.05
C SER A 616 -18.16 1.08 18.68
N SER A 617 -17.48 1.92 17.90
CA SER A 617 -16.80 3.11 18.45
C SER A 617 -17.79 4.18 18.90
N LEU A 618 -18.91 4.36 18.18
CA LEU A 618 -20.01 5.23 18.56
C LEU A 618 -20.67 4.75 19.87
N LEU A 619 -20.93 3.45 20.00
CA LEU A 619 -21.50 2.87 21.22
C LEU A 619 -20.63 3.15 22.46
N ILE A 620 -19.31 2.94 22.35
CA ILE A 620 -18.37 3.23 23.44
C ILE A 620 -18.27 4.74 23.70
N GLY A 621 -18.23 5.58 22.66
CA GLY A 621 -18.15 7.04 22.77
C GLY A 621 -19.39 7.70 23.36
N VAL A 622 -20.57 7.07 23.24
CA VAL A 622 -21.81 7.50 23.91
C VAL A 622 -21.79 7.16 25.41
N PHE A 623 -21.40 5.93 25.77
CA PHE A 623 -21.38 5.50 27.18
C PHE A 623 -20.16 5.97 27.98
N THR A 624 -19.09 6.42 27.32
CA THR A 624 -17.86 6.90 27.99
C THR A 624 -17.82 8.43 28.01
N SER A 625 -17.97 9.04 29.20
CA SER A 625 -17.89 10.50 29.37
C SER A 625 -16.48 11.03 29.65
N SER A 626 -15.53 10.16 30.02
CA SER A 626 -14.15 10.54 30.34
C SER A 626 -13.21 10.42 29.15
N ILE A 627 -12.84 11.56 28.54
CA ILE A 627 -11.80 11.62 27.51
C ILE A 627 -10.41 11.28 28.07
N GLY A 628 -10.11 11.70 29.31
CA GLY A 628 -8.79 11.50 29.95
C GLY A 628 -8.45 10.03 30.12
N SER A 629 -9.44 9.20 30.51
CA SER A 629 -9.27 7.75 30.64
C SER A 629 -8.91 7.08 29.30
N VAL A 630 -9.50 7.54 28.19
CA VAL A 630 -9.18 7.04 26.84
C VAL A 630 -7.80 7.52 26.39
N ILE A 631 -7.45 8.78 26.66
CA ILE A 631 -6.12 9.35 26.38
C ILE A 631 -5.01 8.58 27.12
N HIS A 632 -5.20 8.25 28.40
CA HIS A 632 -4.23 7.47 29.17
C HIS A 632 -4.07 6.06 28.58
N ALA A 633 -5.16 5.33 28.35
CA ALA A 633 -5.11 3.98 27.78
C ALA A 633 -4.46 3.94 26.39
N LEU A 634 -4.74 4.95 25.53
CA LEU A 634 -4.10 5.12 24.22
C LEU A 634 -2.60 5.38 24.33
N GLY A 635 -2.16 6.18 25.30
CA GLY A 635 -0.74 6.50 25.51
C GLY A 635 0.14 5.26 25.62
N ALA A 636 -0.36 4.18 26.23
CA ALA A 636 0.37 2.90 26.33
C ALA A 636 0.64 2.25 24.97
N VAL A 637 -0.31 2.34 24.05
CA VAL A 637 -0.20 1.82 22.68
C VAL A 637 0.68 2.75 21.83
N SER A 638 0.53 4.06 21.99
CA SER A 638 1.40 5.05 21.35
C SER A 638 2.87 4.87 21.72
N SER A 639 3.22 4.64 23.00
CA SER A 639 4.62 4.38 23.39
C SER A 639 5.24 3.16 22.69
N VAL A 640 4.45 2.14 22.34
CA VAL A 640 4.91 1.00 21.52
C VAL A 640 5.18 1.44 20.07
N ASN A 641 4.24 2.18 19.47
CA ASN A 641 4.32 2.64 18.07
C ASN A 641 5.40 3.73 17.86
N VAL A 642 5.67 4.58 18.85
CA VAL A 642 6.74 5.59 18.84
C VAL A 642 8.10 4.95 19.07
N PHE A 643 8.29 4.23 20.17
CA PHE A 643 9.65 3.89 20.63
C PHE A 643 10.04 2.43 20.35
N ILE A 644 9.16 1.47 20.64
CA ILE A 644 9.52 0.04 20.59
C ILE A 644 9.74 -0.42 19.15
N TYR A 645 8.78 -0.19 18.25
CA TYR A 645 8.92 -0.68 16.87
C TYR A 645 10.08 -0.02 16.11
N PRO A 646 10.28 1.31 16.16
CA PRO A 646 11.46 1.93 15.53
C PRO A 646 12.76 1.50 16.22
N GLY A 647 12.78 1.31 17.54
CA GLY A 647 13.92 0.73 18.25
C GLY A 647 14.32 -0.64 17.70
N ILE A 648 13.38 -1.59 17.62
CA ILE A 648 13.68 -2.93 17.10
C ILE A 648 14.09 -2.89 15.61
N CYS A 649 13.46 -2.04 14.79
CA CYS A 649 13.87 -1.83 13.40
C CYS A 649 15.31 -1.29 13.28
N LEU A 650 15.70 -0.28 14.08
CA LEU A 650 17.06 0.24 14.11
C LEU A 650 18.08 -0.84 14.50
N MET A 651 17.74 -1.65 15.50
CA MET A 651 18.59 -2.77 15.92
C MET A 651 18.80 -3.76 14.76
N ARG A 652 17.71 -4.15 14.08
CA ARG A 652 17.73 -5.11 12.96
C ARG A 652 18.51 -4.61 11.75
N VAL A 653 18.23 -3.39 11.27
CA VAL A 653 18.96 -2.83 10.11
C VAL A 653 20.44 -2.61 10.42
N THR A 654 20.79 -2.26 11.67
CA THR A 654 22.20 -2.12 12.07
C THR A 654 22.92 -3.47 12.09
N MET A 655 22.30 -4.51 12.65
CA MET A 655 22.86 -5.88 12.64
C MET A 655 22.96 -6.49 11.23
N GLN A 656 22.06 -6.15 10.32
CA GLN A 656 22.17 -6.55 8.90
C GLN A 656 23.29 -5.80 8.16
N THR A 657 23.56 -4.55 8.52
CA THR A 657 24.58 -3.70 7.87
C THR A 657 26.00 -3.98 8.37
N ASP A 658 26.16 -4.34 9.64
CA ASP A 658 27.46 -4.54 10.30
C ASP A 658 27.35 -5.66 11.36
N PRO A 659 27.18 -6.94 10.94
CA PRO A 659 26.90 -8.05 11.86
C PRO A 659 28.06 -8.35 12.83
N GLU A 660 29.29 -8.04 12.43
CA GLU A 660 30.48 -8.15 13.28
C GLU A 660 30.74 -6.89 14.13
N MET A 661 29.86 -5.87 14.04
CA MET A 661 29.88 -4.63 14.82
C MET A 661 31.22 -3.87 14.75
N LYS A 662 31.92 -3.98 13.61
CA LYS A 662 33.29 -3.48 13.41
C LYS A 662 33.40 -1.96 13.49
N ARG A 663 32.33 -1.23 13.17
CA ARG A 663 32.32 0.24 13.17
C ARG A 663 31.70 0.78 14.46
N LYS A 664 32.44 1.64 15.19
CA LYS A 664 31.96 2.30 16.43
C LYS A 664 30.57 2.96 16.32
N LYS A 665 30.20 3.50 15.14
CA LYS A 665 28.86 4.04 14.87
C LYS A 665 27.77 2.98 15.01
N SER A 666 28.00 1.75 14.55
CA SER A 666 27.04 0.63 14.64
C SER A 666 26.80 0.24 16.11
N TYR A 667 27.85 0.20 16.92
CA TYR A 667 27.75 -0.01 18.37
C TYR A 667 26.90 1.06 19.07
N LEU A 668 27.12 2.35 18.76
CA LEU A 668 26.31 3.45 19.29
C LEU A 668 24.84 3.38 18.83
N LEU A 669 24.57 2.99 17.58
CA LEU A 669 23.20 2.81 17.07
C LEU A 669 22.48 1.64 17.74
N VAL A 670 23.17 0.53 18.03
CA VAL A 670 22.57 -0.59 18.78
C VAL A 670 22.27 -0.18 20.22
N ILE A 671 23.18 0.52 20.92
CA ILE A 671 22.88 1.06 22.26
C ILE A 671 21.66 1.99 22.22
N PHE A 672 21.60 2.93 21.28
CA PHE A 672 20.45 3.82 21.12
C PHE A 672 19.15 3.06 20.81
N SER A 673 19.21 2.01 20.00
CA SER A 673 18.05 1.17 19.67
C SER A 673 17.51 0.40 20.88
N VAL A 674 18.39 -0.10 21.75
CA VAL A 674 18.04 -0.78 23.01
C VAL A 674 17.47 0.22 24.02
N LEU A 675 18.04 1.44 24.10
CA LEU A 675 17.49 2.51 24.94
C LEU A 675 16.09 2.94 24.49
N LEU A 676 15.85 3.10 23.19
CA LEU A 676 14.51 3.39 22.66
C LEU A 676 13.50 2.28 23.01
N ALA A 677 13.85 1.01 22.75
CA ALA A 677 12.98 -0.12 23.06
C ALA A 677 12.70 -0.26 24.57
N GLY A 678 13.72 -0.05 25.41
CA GLY A 678 13.61 -0.08 26.87
C GLY A 678 12.74 1.06 27.42
N LEU A 679 12.93 2.29 26.94
CA LEU A 679 12.08 3.45 27.28
C LEU A 679 10.63 3.20 26.86
N GLY A 680 10.39 2.72 25.64
CA GLY A 680 9.05 2.40 25.16
C GLY A 680 8.34 1.35 26.00
N ALA A 681 9.04 0.27 26.39
CA ALA A 681 8.51 -0.77 27.25
C ALA A 681 8.24 -0.25 28.68
N PHE A 682 9.13 0.59 29.21
CA PHE A 682 8.99 1.21 30.53
C PHE A 682 7.77 2.14 30.59
N PHE A 683 7.62 3.06 29.64
CA PHE A 683 6.45 3.95 29.56
C PHE A 683 5.17 3.16 29.38
N SER A 684 5.12 2.22 28.40
CA SER A 684 3.95 1.36 28.18
C SER A 684 3.54 0.59 29.44
N GLY A 685 4.51 0.07 30.20
CA GLY A 685 4.28 -0.61 31.48
C GLY A 685 3.76 0.30 32.59
N LEU A 686 4.34 1.50 32.77
CA LEU A 686 3.89 2.48 33.78
C LEU A 686 2.42 2.85 33.60
N ILE A 687 2.03 3.18 32.36
CA ILE A 687 0.67 3.61 32.02
C ILE A 687 -0.32 2.47 32.25
N LEU A 688 0.06 1.24 31.88
CA LEU A 688 -0.78 0.07 32.03
C LEU A 688 -1.02 -0.23 33.52
N ILE A 689 0.02 -0.13 34.36
CA ILE A 689 -0.09 -0.24 35.83
C ILE A 689 -0.99 0.85 36.41
N ASP A 690 -0.79 2.13 36.03
CA ASP A 690 -1.61 3.24 36.50
C ASP A 690 -3.07 3.14 36.04
N THR A 691 -3.31 2.70 34.80
CA THR A 691 -4.65 2.45 34.25
C THR A 691 -5.36 1.33 35.01
N PHE A 692 -4.67 0.23 35.35
CA PHE A 692 -5.24 -0.82 36.20
C PHE A 692 -5.53 -0.33 37.63
N ARG A 693 -4.62 0.43 38.25
CA ARG A 693 -4.81 0.99 39.59
C ARG A 693 -6.00 1.94 39.64
N ASN A 694 -6.09 2.87 38.69
CA ASN A 694 -7.08 3.94 38.71
C ASN A 694 -8.44 3.47 38.16
N GLY A 695 -8.44 2.49 37.25
CA GLY A 695 -9.66 1.82 36.77
C GLY A 695 -10.42 1.08 37.88
N LEU A 696 -9.72 0.56 38.89
CA LEU A 696 -10.33 -0.02 40.10
C LEU A 696 -10.91 1.04 41.07
N SER A 697 -10.61 2.32 40.86
CA SER A 697 -10.97 3.43 41.77
C SER A 697 -12.06 4.36 41.21
N SER A 698 -12.43 4.21 39.92
CA SER A 698 -13.33 5.15 39.24
C SER A 698 -14.80 5.00 39.68
N LYS A 699 -15.17 5.73 40.73
CA LYS A 699 -16.56 6.13 40.97
C LYS A 699 -16.90 7.34 40.10
N GLY A 700 -18.07 7.27 39.45
CA GLY A 700 -18.85 8.39 38.90
C GLY A 700 -18.11 9.61 38.36
N ALA A 701 -17.95 9.71 37.04
CA ALA A 701 -17.79 11.00 36.39
C ALA A 701 -19.10 11.79 36.53
N GLU A 702 -19.02 13.02 37.04
CA GLU A 702 -20.14 13.93 37.23
C GLU A 702 -20.77 14.29 35.88
N LYS A 703 -22.10 14.23 35.77
CA LYS A 703 -22.85 14.55 34.55
C LYS A 703 -23.38 15.98 34.64
N LEU A 704 -23.32 16.74 33.54
CA LEU A 704 -23.90 18.09 33.48
C LEU A 704 -25.43 18.12 33.75
N CYS A 705 -26.10 16.98 33.54
CA CYS A 705 -27.50 16.76 33.92
C CYS A 705 -27.54 15.67 34.99
N SER A 706 -27.42 16.05 36.27
CA SER A 706 -27.57 15.18 37.46
C SER A 706 -28.04 15.97 38.67
#